data_AF-A0A8H7EE37-F1
#
_entry.id   AF-A0A8H7EE37-F1
#
_cell.length_a   1.000
_cell.length_b   1.000
_cell.length_c   1.000
_cell.angle_alpha   90.00
_cell.angle_beta   90.00
_cell.angle_gamma   90.00
#
_symmetry.space_group_name_H-M   'P 1'
#
loop_
_entity.id
_entity.type
_entity.pdbx_description
1 polymer ?
#
loop_
_entity_poly.entity_id
_entity_poly.type
_entity_poly.pdbx_seq_one_letter_code
_entity_poly.pdbx_strand_id
1 'polypeptide(L)'
;MSDWSDLTAALKGNLDKLSELLQSDDQLKAFTTSNAIEKDVTFGIKSSGSDNTLLITVSNGSAKASTGASKDALFTLVALPEQWEQHFKAVPAMPYQSYWGMFGMNIKQKGIEVLGDQTAFAQWTHVWRRVLELTHDAHCGPMKEDEQVEPERDFLTGKYTYLEAPVWGRCKVFYEYSGEGKQPIVFLHTAGSDSRQYHGVMNDARMRKKCIMYAFDLPGHGRSFPSKNYAPGAHTNTEDSYVGMIAAFVKALGLRRPIICGASMAGQICLAVAIRHREVGAAGVIPLQGSDYLNMERQWHDRSPVVNQSLFNPEWIYGMMAPTTPRANKQLIWHTYSAQAYGIFHGDLDFYFGGWDGRSRVAKVDTQSCPVYMLTGEYDWSNTPEMGQKTADKIPGAMHKSMPDLGHFPATENPAKFVPHLIEAIDHIQKEPELYPGHCFLCDGIPGLTNLLRDDDPGVIAREHLRDGSYADPDPNQVVEWGRTNARERTDESERQAHSKRETAREQSLFNNGVPPPITSFGQANKDGRSRPAPANALFDAVKFGSHERANRLERENGITQRESAQPRRSSSSILPPGVPGKGGVTPRKCANCGKVGHIKTNKQLCPLLNGQRKQDDTSRDANASAAAGNSDNIIKESQLTPPDAQP
;
A
#
# COMPACT_ATOMS: atom_id res chain seq x y z
N MET A 1 38.55 6.45 13.91
CA MET A 1 37.19 6.08 13.49
C MET A 1 37.08 4.57 13.64
N SER A 2 35.88 4.03 13.88
CA SER A 2 35.68 2.58 13.85
C SER A 2 35.86 2.06 12.42
N ASP A 3 36.53 0.92 12.25
CA ASP A 3 36.66 0.31 10.93
C ASP A 3 35.41 -0.52 10.63
N TRP A 4 34.51 0.04 9.82
CA TRP A 4 33.27 -0.61 9.42
C TRP A 4 33.47 -1.71 8.37
N SER A 5 34.70 -2.01 7.92
CA SER A 5 34.97 -3.21 7.11
C SER A 5 34.61 -4.50 7.85
N ASP A 6 34.63 -4.47 9.19
CA ASP A 6 34.03 -5.50 10.06
C ASP A 6 33.11 -4.86 11.11
N LEU A 7 31.80 -4.92 10.86
CA LEU A 7 30.75 -4.49 11.79
C LEU A 7 30.90 -5.10 13.20
N THR A 8 31.43 -6.32 13.35
CA THR A 8 31.65 -6.90 14.68
C THR A 8 32.81 -6.24 15.43
N ALA A 9 33.84 -5.80 14.71
CA ALA A 9 34.94 -5.03 15.27
C ALA A 9 34.50 -3.59 15.60
N ALA A 10 33.73 -2.94 14.72
CA ALA A 10 33.18 -1.60 14.93
C ALA A 10 32.23 -1.53 16.14
N LEU A 11 31.44 -2.59 16.38
CA LEU A 11 30.52 -2.69 17.51
C LEU A 11 31.14 -3.28 18.79
N LYS A 12 32.38 -3.78 18.76
CA LYS A 12 32.99 -4.60 19.83
C LYS A 12 32.86 -4.02 21.25
N GLY A 13 32.99 -2.70 21.41
CA GLY A 13 32.86 -2.02 22.71
C GLY A 13 31.43 -1.89 23.25
N ASN A 14 30.42 -2.35 22.50
CA ASN A 14 29.00 -2.17 22.80
C ASN A 14 28.24 -3.50 22.95
N LEU A 15 28.91 -4.65 22.82
CA LEU A 15 28.26 -5.97 22.81
C LEU A 15 27.64 -6.36 24.16
N ASP A 16 28.22 -5.92 25.28
CA ASP A 16 27.65 -6.14 26.61
C ASP A 16 26.35 -5.33 26.78
N LYS A 17 26.37 -4.04 26.45
CA LYS A 17 25.20 -3.14 26.45
C LYS A 17 24.11 -3.63 25.47
N LEU A 18 24.47 -4.15 24.31
CA LEU A 18 23.53 -4.83 23.41
C LEU A 18 22.92 -6.06 24.08
N SER A 19 23.71 -6.87 24.78
CA SER A 19 23.23 -8.06 25.49
C SER A 19 22.29 -7.72 26.65
N GLU A 20 22.49 -6.59 27.33
CA GLU A 20 21.57 -6.03 28.32
C GLU A 20 20.26 -5.55 27.67
N LEU A 21 20.35 -4.81 26.55
CA LEU A 21 19.19 -4.32 25.80
C LEU A 21 18.34 -5.46 25.22
N LEU A 22 18.95 -6.51 24.68
CA LEU A 22 18.25 -7.71 24.18
C LEU A 22 17.52 -8.50 25.28
N GLN A 23 17.96 -8.39 26.54
CA GLN A 23 17.30 -9.00 27.69
C GLN A 23 16.25 -8.10 28.34
N SER A 24 16.35 -6.78 28.16
CA SER A 24 15.49 -5.79 28.82
C SER A 24 14.37 -5.22 27.95
N ASP A 25 14.49 -5.21 26.62
CA ASP A 25 13.48 -4.59 25.73
C ASP A 25 12.13 -5.33 25.72
N ASP A 26 11.07 -4.64 26.14
CA ASP A 26 9.74 -5.23 26.23
C ASP A 26 9.07 -5.44 24.86
N GLN A 27 9.43 -4.68 23.82
CA GLN A 27 8.91 -4.93 22.47
C GLN A 27 9.48 -6.24 21.90
N LEU A 28 10.79 -6.46 22.04
CA LEU A 28 11.44 -7.71 21.65
C LEU A 28 10.93 -8.91 22.44
N LYS A 29 10.70 -8.78 23.76
CA LYS A 29 10.03 -9.83 24.55
C LYS A 29 8.62 -10.12 24.06
N ALA A 30 7.81 -9.10 23.79
CA ALA A 30 6.44 -9.28 23.30
C ALA A 30 6.39 -9.99 21.94
N PHE A 31 7.37 -9.75 21.07
CA PHE A 31 7.51 -10.44 19.79
C PHE A 31 8.06 -11.88 19.91
N THR A 32 8.88 -12.18 20.92
CA THR A 32 9.56 -13.48 21.07
C THR A 32 8.91 -14.41 22.10
N THR A 33 7.99 -13.95 22.94
CA THR A 33 7.31 -14.80 23.93
C THR A 33 6.16 -15.57 23.28
N SER A 34 6.48 -16.72 22.67
CA SER A 34 5.51 -17.61 22.04
C SER A 34 5.98 -19.06 22.00
N ASN A 35 5.10 -19.98 22.41
CA ASN A 35 5.34 -21.43 22.31
C ASN A 35 5.38 -21.94 20.87
N ALA A 36 5.10 -21.10 19.85
CA ALA A 36 5.38 -21.42 18.45
C ALA A 36 6.88 -21.37 18.11
N ILE A 37 7.72 -20.78 18.96
CA ILE A 37 9.18 -20.87 18.87
C ILE A 37 9.63 -22.20 19.50
N GLU A 38 9.41 -23.30 18.79
CA GLU A 38 9.77 -24.66 19.23
C GLU A 38 11.30 -24.88 19.33
N LYS A 39 12.08 -24.06 18.61
CA LYS A 39 13.54 -24.15 18.47
C LYS A 39 14.13 -22.76 18.35
N ASP A 40 15.38 -22.62 18.79
CA ASP A 40 16.16 -21.41 18.62
C ASP A 40 16.36 -21.09 17.13
N VAL A 41 16.26 -19.80 16.78
CA VAL A 41 16.50 -19.29 15.42
C VAL A 41 17.63 -18.26 15.44
N THR A 42 18.68 -18.52 14.66
CA THR A 42 19.81 -17.59 14.51
C THR A 42 19.74 -16.84 13.19
N PHE A 43 19.90 -15.51 13.23
CA PHE A 43 20.13 -14.66 12.07
C PHE A 43 21.43 -13.85 12.21
N GLY A 44 22.01 -13.45 11.08
CA GLY A 44 23.29 -12.72 11.03
C GLY A 44 23.16 -11.27 10.61
N ILE A 45 24.11 -10.43 11.02
CA ILE A 45 24.33 -9.07 10.54
C ILE A 45 25.84 -8.89 10.27
N LYS A 46 26.24 -8.38 9.09
CA LYS A 46 27.66 -8.18 8.75
C LYS A 46 27.93 -7.10 7.71
N SER A 47 29.18 -6.62 7.67
CA SER A 47 29.72 -5.86 6.54
C SER A 47 30.01 -6.78 5.36
N SER A 48 29.83 -6.27 4.14
CA SER A 48 30.27 -6.95 2.91
C SER A 48 31.79 -7.18 2.93
N GLY A 49 32.24 -8.41 2.68
CA GLY A 49 33.68 -8.74 2.60
C GLY A 49 34.32 -9.15 3.92
N SER A 50 33.68 -8.92 5.08
CA SER A 50 34.08 -9.59 6.34
C SER A 50 33.57 -11.04 6.36
N ASP A 51 34.30 -11.94 7.00
CA ASP A 51 33.76 -13.26 7.38
C ASP A 51 32.99 -13.19 8.72
N ASN A 52 33.45 -12.35 9.64
CA ASN A 52 32.85 -12.16 10.95
C ASN A 52 31.41 -11.63 10.83
N THR A 53 30.52 -12.21 11.64
CA THR A 53 29.08 -11.94 11.61
C THR A 53 28.59 -11.77 13.04
N LEU A 54 27.81 -10.71 13.30
CA LEU A 54 27.04 -10.56 14.53
C LEU A 54 25.86 -11.53 14.43
N LEU A 55 25.91 -12.59 15.22
CA LEU A 55 24.89 -13.64 15.24
C LEU A 55 23.92 -13.39 16.39
N ILE A 56 22.64 -13.28 16.05
CA ILE A 56 21.54 -13.08 17.00
C ILE A 56 20.73 -14.37 17.06
N THR A 57 20.82 -15.08 18.18
CA THR A 57 20.03 -16.28 18.46
C THR A 57 18.80 -15.89 19.27
N VAL A 58 17.62 -16.24 18.75
CA VAL A 58 16.30 -15.95 19.31
C VAL A 58 15.69 -17.24 19.84
N SER A 59 15.28 -17.21 21.10
CA SER A 59 14.58 -18.28 21.82
C SER A 59 13.18 -17.80 22.24
N ASN A 60 12.32 -18.70 22.71
CA ASN A 60 11.06 -18.31 23.33
C ASN A 60 11.32 -17.34 24.53
N GLY A 61 10.85 -16.09 24.39
CA GLY A 61 10.97 -15.02 25.38
C GLY A 61 12.36 -14.38 25.55
N SER A 62 13.34 -14.63 24.67
CA SER A 62 14.67 -13.97 24.78
C SER A 62 15.46 -13.96 23.46
N ALA A 63 16.43 -13.03 23.37
CA ALA A 63 17.43 -13.02 22.30
C ALA A 63 18.84 -12.83 22.89
N LYS A 64 19.87 -13.33 22.19
CA LYS A 64 21.28 -13.27 22.61
C LYS A 64 22.18 -12.93 21.43
N ALA A 65 23.08 -11.97 21.63
CA ALA A 65 24.13 -11.63 20.68
C ALA A 65 25.36 -12.54 20.86
N SER A 66 26.05 -12.81 19.76
CA SER A 66 27.32 -13.55 19.70
C SER A 66 28.07 -13.18 18.42
N THR A 67 29.31 -13.64 18.26
CA THR A 67 30.08 -13.48 17.01
C THR A 67 30.43 -14.86 16.45
N GLY A 68 30.34 -15.00 15.13
CA GLY A 68 30.58 -16.26 14.42
C GLY A 68 30.52 -16.09 12.90
N ALA A 69 30.25 -17.17 12.16
CA ALA A 69 30.22 -17.14 10.70
C ALA A 69 28.77 -17.10 10.18
N SER A 70 28.55 -16.43 9.04
CA SER A 70 27.22 -16.28 8.42
C SER A 70 26.59 -17.61 7.93
N LYS A 71 27.34 -18.71 7.94
CA LYS A 71 26.83 -20.08 7.70
C LYS A 71 25.99 -20.63 8.85
N ASP A 72 26.15 -20.07 10.05
CA ASP A 72 25.54 -20.53 11.31
C ASP A 72 24.17 -19.84 11.54
N ALA A 73 23.70 -19.07 10.56
CA ALA A 73 22.45 -18.31 10.55
C ALA A 73 21.51 -18.78 9.42
N LEU A 74 20.19 -18.71 9.63
CA LEU A 74 19.20 -19.01 8.58
C LEU A 74 19.22 -17.98 7.45
N PHE A 75 19.38 -16.70 7.82
CA PHE A 75 19.56 -15.58 6.90
C PHE A 75 20.55 -14.58 7.50
N THR A 76 21.18 -13.77 6.66
CA THR A 76 22.14 -12.73 7.08
C THR A 76 21.86 -11.42 6.36
N LEU A 77 21.79 -10.33 7.13
CA LEU A 77 21.70 -8.96 6.66
C LEU A 77 23.12 -8.45 6.32
N VAL A 78 23.31 -7.92 5.12
CA VAL A 78 24.59 -7.43 4.60
C VAL A 78 24.43 -6.02 4.06
N ALA A 79 25.36 -5.13 4.43
CA ALA A 79 25.53 -3.82 3.81
C ALA A 79 27.02 -3.51 3.59
N LEU A 80 27.32 -2.51 2.76
CA LEU A 80 28.68 -2.01 2.59
C LEU A 80 29.17 -1.28 3.87
N PRO A 81 30.49 -1.24 4.14
CA PRO A 81 31.06 -0.56 5.31
C PRO A 81 30.55 0.86 5.52
N GLU A 82 30.55 1.67 4.45
CA GLU A 82 30.10 3.06 4.45
C GLU A 82 28.59 3.21 4.70
N GLN A 83 27.79 2.20 4.35
CA GLN A 83 26.34 2.17 4.58
C GLN A 83 26.03 1.84 6.05
N TRP A 84 26.78 0.91 6.66
CA TRP A 84 26.74 0.72 8.12
C TRP A 84 27.22 1.97 8.87
N GLU A 85 28.28 2.64 8.41
CA GLU A 85 28.72 3.90 9.02
C GLU A 85 27.63 4.98 8.98
N GLN A 86 26.83 5.07 7.90
CA GLN A 86 25.70 5.99 7.87
C GLN A 86 24.57 5.54 8.82
N HIS A 87 24.23 4.24 8.82
CA HIS A 87 23.17 3.68 9.65
C HIS A 87 23.44 3.86 11.15
N PHE A 88 24.70 3.77 11.58
CA PHE A 88 25.13 3.94 12.98
C PHE A 88 25.53 5.40 13.34
N LYS A 89 25.00 6.39 12.62
CA LYS A 89 25.01 7.80 13.08
C LYS A 89 23.90 8.05 14.09
N ALA A 90 24.13 8.96 15.05
CA ALA A 90 23.14 9.28 16.09
C ALA A 90 21.75 9.68 15.54
N VAL A 91 21.71 10.38 14.40
CA VAL A 91 20.53 10.54 13.55
C VAL A 91 20.96 10.18 12.12
N PRO A 92 20.59 9.01 11.58
CA PRO A 92 20.93 8.62 10.22
C PRO A 92 20.04 9.37 9.21
N ALA A 93 20.64 9.97 8.19
CA ALA A 93 19.90 10.58 7.07
C ALA A 93 19.26 9.52 6.17
N MET A 94 18.29 9.92 5.33
CA MET A 94 17.67 9.04 4.33
C MET A 94 18.71 8.51 3.31
N PRO A 95 18.70 7.21 2.94
CA PRO A 95 17.78 6.14 3.34
C PRO A 95 18.30 5.26 4.49
N TYR A 96 19.30 5.73 5.23
CA TYR A 96 20.03 4.96 6.24
C TYR A 96 19.31 4.86 7.58
N GLN A 97 18.13 5.47 7.75
CA GLN A 97 17.37 5.41 9.01
C GLN A 97 16.83 4.02 9.33
N SER A 98 16.78 3.11 8.35
CA SER A 98 16.43 1.71 8.56
C SER A 98 17.07 0.80 7.51
N TYR A 99 17.25 -0.48 7.84
CA TYR A 99 17.68 -1.48 6.86
C TYR A 99 16.66 -1.65 5.72
N TRP A 100 15.37 -1.48 6.00
CA TRP A 100 14.32 -1.46 4.97
C TRP A 100 14.50 -0.31 3.98
N GLY A 101 14.87 0.89 4.45
CA GLY A 101 15.18 2.02 3.59
C GLY A 101 16.40 1.78 2.70
N MET A 102 17.48 1.27 3.30
CA MET A 102 18.67 0.91 2.53
C MET A 102 18.36 -0.18 1.48
N PHE A 103 17.62 -1.23 1.85
CA PHE A 103 17.27 -2.35 0.97
C PHE A 103 16.30 -1.94 -0.14
N GLY A 104 15.25 -1.17 0.18
CA GLY A 104 14.29 -0.65 -0.80
C GLY A 104 14.93 0.31 -1.81
N MET A 105 15.99 1.01 -1.42
CA MET A 105 16.77 1.87 -2.30
C MET A 105 17.75 1.14 -3.23
N ASN A 106 17.83 -0.19 -3.23
CA ASN A 106 18.64 -0.95 -4.20
C ASN A 106 18.24 -0.72 -5.68
N ILE A 107 17.13 -0.04 -5.97
CA ILE A 107 16.82 0.49 -7.32
C ILE A 107 17.67 1.72 -7.73
N LYS A 108 18.34 2.37 -6.76
CA LYS A 108 19.16 3.58 -6.89
C LYS A 108 20.58 3.41 -6.32
N GLN A 109 20.81 2.46 -5.40
CA GLN A 109 22.13 2.09 -4.84
C GLN A 109 22.44 0.60 -5.03
N LYS A 110 23.51 0.09 -4.40
CA LYS A 110 23.90 -1.33 -4.39
C LYS A 110 24.40 -1.75 -3.00
N GLY A 111 24.60 -3.06 -2.81
CA GLY A 111 25.37 -3.62 -1.70
C GLY A 111 24.58 -3.96 -0.43
N ILE A 112 23.27 -3.69 -0.42
CA ILE A 112 22.38 -4.17 0.65
C ILE A 112 21.78 -5.51 0.21
N GLU A 113 22.10 -6.59 0.91
CA GLU A 113 21.72 -7.96 0.50
C GLU A 113 21.17 -8.77 1.67
N VAL A 114 20.19 -9.63 1.39
CA VAL A 114 19.73 -10.66 2.34
C VAL A 114 20.24 -12.00 1.83
N LEU A 115 21.21 -12.58 2.51
CA LEU A 115 21.74 -13.91 2.19
C LEU A 115 20.95 -14.97 2.96
N GLY A 116 20.82 -16.19 2.41
CA GLY A 116 20.10 -17.29 3.04
C GLY A 116 18.58 -17.28 2.80
N ASP A 117 17.81 -17.75 3.78
CA ASP A 117 16.36 -17.97 3.67
C ASP A 117 15.57 -16.65 3.69
N GLN A 118 15.09 -16.26 2.51
CA GLN A 118 14.24 -15.07 2.29
C GLN A 118 12.87 -15.18 3.00
N THR A 119 12.36 -16.40 3.21
CA THR A 119 11.10 -16.64 3.92
C THR A 119 11.30 -16.41 5.41
N ALA A 120 12.38 -16.93 5.98
CA ALA A 120 12.76 -16.65 7.36
C ALA A 120 13.02 -15.14 7.58
N PHE A 121 13.75 -14.47 6.69
CA PHE A 121 13.93 -13.02 6.73
C PHE A 121 12.60 -12.24 6.79
N ALA A 122 11.61 -12.63 5.97
CA ALA A 122 10.29 -12.00 5.96
C ALA A 122 9.41 -12.39 7.18
N GLN A 123 9.54 -13.61 7.70
CA GLN A 123 8.82 -14.03 8.92
C GLN A 123 9.35 -13.30 10.16
N TRP A 124 10.67 -13.16 10.30
CA TRP A 124 11.34 -12.61 11.48
C TRP A 124 11.60 -11.10 11.42
N THR A 125 11.01 -10.36 10.46
CA THR A 125 11.30 -8.92 10.27
C THR A 125 11.05 -8.04 11.48
N HIS A 126 9.94 -8.25 12.17
CA HIS A 126 9.59 -7.57 13.41
C HIS A 126 10.61 -7.79 14.55
N VAL A 127 11.34 -8.90 14.52
CA VAL A 127 12.45 -9.20 15.44
C VAL A 127 13.76 -8.60 14.95
N TRP A 128 14.22 -8.89 13.71
CA TRP A 128 15.53 -8.41 13.27
C TRP A 128 15.60 -6.88 13.15
N ARG A 129 14.48 -6.20 12.83
CA ARG A 129 14.40 -4.74 12.80
C ARG A 129 14.52 -4.14 14.20
N ARG A 130 13.84 -4.72 15.21
CA ARG A 130 14.01 -4.26 16.61
C ARG A 130 15.42 -4.54 17.14
N VAL A 131 16.05 -5.64 16.75
CA VAL A 131 17.44 -5.92 17.14
C VAL A 131 18.43 -4.94 16.50
N LEU A 132 18.21 -4.48 15.26
CA LEU A 132 19.01 -3.40 14.68
C LEU A 132 18.84 -2.08 15.43
N GLU A 133 17.61 -1.70 15.81
CA GLU A 133 17.38 -0.53 16.69
C GLU A 133 18.12 -0.67 18.02
N LEU A 134 18.03 -1.81 18.70
CA LEU A 134 18.75 -2.02 19.96
C LEU A 134 20.28 -2.05 19.78
N THR A 135 20.77 -2.42 18.60
CA THR A 135 22.20 -2.33 18.22
C THR A 135 22.61 -0.88 17.98
N HIS A 136 21.72 -0.06 17.41
CA HIS A 136 21.90 1.39 17.28
C HIS A 136 21.89 2.07 18.66
N ASP A 137 20.88 1.83 19.48
CA ASP A 137 20.77 2.32 20.86
C ASP A 137 21.99 1.88 21.71
N ALA A 138 22.54 0.69 21.46
CA ALA A 138 23.79 0.22 22.06
C ALA A 138 25.00 1.08 21.64
N HIS A 139 25.16 1.37 20.34
CA HIS A 139 26.29 2.13 19.81
C HIS A 139 26.20 3.65 20.04
N CYS A 140 25.06 4.25 19.71
CA CYS A 140 24.84 5.69 19.71
C CYS A 140 24.33 6.24 21.05
N GLY A 141 23.73 5.37 21.87
CA GLY A 141 22.74 5.80 22.87
C GLY A 141 21.34 5.89 22.26
N PRO A 142 20.26 5.92 23.08
CA PRO A 142 18.89 5.86 22.59
C PRO A 142 18.56 6.95 21.56
N MET A 143 17.84 6.58 20.50
CA MET A 143 17.34 7.53 19.51
C MET A 143 16.53 8.66 20.18
N LYS A 144 16.90 9.92 19.91
CA LYS A 144 16.17 11.08 20.41
C LYS A 144 14.96 11.38 19.51
N GLU A 145 13.83 10.80 19.86
CA GLU A 145 12.53 11.06 19.23
C GLU A 145 11.96 12.43 19.68
N ASP A 146 11.13 13.05 18.82
CA ASP A 146 10.32 14.23 19.11
C ASP A 146 9.22 13.87 20.15
N GLU A 147 8.72 14.86 20.88
CA GLU A 147 7.56 14.68 21.78
C GLU A 147 6.23 14.82 21.02
N GLN A 148 5.29 13.90 21.26
CA GLN A 148 3.88 14.07 20.88
C GLN A 148 3.08 14.49 22.12
N VAL A 149 2.48 15.68 22.07
CA VAL A 149 1.55 16.15 23.11
C VAL A 149 0.22 15.40 22.94
N GLU A 150 -0.27 14.76 24.02
CA GLU A 150 -1.60 14.16 24.02
C GLU A 150 -2.70 15.24 24.11
N PRO A 151 -3.75 15.19 23.28
CA PRO A 151 -4.82 16.19 23.32
C PRO A 151 -5.81 15.92 24.46
N GLU A 152 -6.06 16.90 25.32
CA GLU A 152 -7.08 16.83 26.38
C GLU A 152 -8.51 16.56 25.87
N ARG A 153 -8.77 16.83 24.59
CA ARG A 153 -10.09 16.73 23.95
C ARG A 153 -9.96 16.27 22.51
N ASP A 154 -10.78 15.29 22.15
CA ASP A 154 -11.03 14.93 20.76
C ASP A 154 -12.19 15.77 20.19
N PHE A 155 -12.08 16.17 18.93
CA PHE A 155 -13.05 16.98 18.19
C PHE A 155 -13.62 16.24 16.97
N LEU A 156 -13.25 14.97 16.74
CA LEU A 156 -13.75 14.17 15.62
C LEU A 156 -15.14 13.59 15.93
N THR A 157 -16.00 13.56 14.91
CA THR A 157 -17.30 12.85 14.94
C THR A 157 -17.34 11.78 13.85
N GLY A 158 -17.39 10.51 14.25
CA GLY A 158 -17.55 9.37 13.35
C GLY A 158 -18.99 9.13 12.91
N LYS A 159 -19.21 8.83 11.63
CA LYS A 159 -20.50 8.51 11.01
C LYS A 159 -20.36 7.42 9.96
N TYR A 160 -21.49 6.82 9.59
CA TYR A 160 -21.60 5.92 8.43
C TYR A 160 -22.49 6.54 7.35
N THR A 161 -22.21 6.22 6.10
CA THR A 161 -23.08 6.48 4.95
C THR A 161 -23.11 5.26 4.01
N TYR A 162 -24.02 5.26 3.03
CA TYR A 162 -24.02 4.30 1.93
C TYR A 162 -23.62 5.03 0.64
N LEU A 163 -22.59 4.52 -0.03
CA LEU A 163 -22.09 5.06 -1.30
C LEU A 163 -22.24 4.00 -2.40
N GLU A 164 -22.62 4.43 -3.60
CA GLU A 164 -22.60 3.61 -4.81
C GLU A 164 -21.31 3.92 -5.56
N ALA A 165 -20.31 3.04 -5.47
CA ALA A 165 -19.03 3.20 -6.16
C ALA A 165 -19.02 2.47 -7.52
N PRO A 166 -18.38 3.00 -8.59
CA PRO A 166 -18.48 2.41 -9.93
C PRO A 166 -18.02 0.96 -10.06
N VAL A 167 -17.03 0.54 -9.24
CA VAL A 167 -16.47 -0.83 -9.24
C VAL A 167 -16.93 -1.62 -8.01
N TRP A 168 -16.79 -1.03 -6.82
CA TRP A 168 -17.14 -1.68 -5.55
C TRP A 168 -18.66 -1.76 -5.28
N GLY A 169 -19.50 -1.10 -6.09
CA GLY A 169 -20.95 -1.07 -5.91
C GLY A 169 -21.38 -0.42 -4.59
N ARG A 170 -22.52 -0.84 -4.06
CA ARG A 170 -23.06 -0.31 -2.80
C ARG A 170 -22.23 -0.72 -1.59
N CYS A 171 -21.46 0.21 -1.04
CA CYS A 171 -20.67 0.01 0.17
C CYS A 171 -21.23 0.81 1.35
N LYS A 172 -21.14 0.26 2.57
CA LYS A 172 -21.37 1.00 3.81
C LYS A 172 -20.03 1.59 4.26
N VAL A 173 -19.86 2.88 4.02
CA VAL A 173 -18.60 3.59 4.26
C VAL A 173 -18.62 4.31 5.59
N PHE A 174 -17.54 4.18 6.36
CA PHE A 174 -17.27 4.97 7.56
C PHE A 174 -16.53 6.26 7.19
N TYR A 175 -16.86 7.35 7.87
CA TYR A 175 -16.12 8.60 7.78
C TYR A 175 -16.11 9.35 9.11
N GLU A 176 -15.07 10.14 9.33
CA GLU A 176 -14.95 11.11 10.41
C GLU A 176 -14.92 12.52 9.86
N TYR A 177 -15.36 13.48 10.67
CA TYR A 177 -15.22 14.90 10.36
C TYR A 177 -14.93 15.72 11.62
N SER A 178 -14.27 16.87 11.45
CA SER A 178 -14.05 17.86 12.51
C SER A 178 -13.86 19.26 11.92
N GLY A 179 -13.92 20.29 12.78
CA GLY A 179 -13.69 21.68 12.37
C GLY A 179 -14.94 22.41 11.89
N GLU A 180 -14.77 23.73 11.76
CA GLU A 180 -15.83 24.73 11.56
C GLU A 180 -15.47 25.75 10.45
N GLY A 181 -14.26 25.65 9.88
CA GLY A 181 -13.78 26.57 8.87
C GLY A 181 -14.46 26.42 7.51
N LYS A 182 -14.44 27.49 6.71
CA LYS A 182 -15.21 27.59 5.45
C LYS A 182 -14.74 26.65 4.33
N GLN A 183 -13.53 26.10 4.41
CA GLN A 183 -12.95 25.25 3.38
C GLN A 183 -13.21 23.77 3.66
N PRO A 184 -13.94 23.03 2.80
CA PRO A 184 -13.95 21.58 2.87
C PRO A 184 -12.60 21.05 2.43
N ILE A 185 -12.04 20.11 3.18
CA ILE A 185 -10.90 19.29 2.77
C ILE A 185 -11.20 17.81 3.06
N VAL A 186 -10.93 16.95 2.08
CA VAL A 186 -11.09 15.49 2.20
C VAL A 186 -9.70 14.86 2.24
N PHE A 187 -9.38 14.24 3.37
CA PHE A 187 -8.19 13.43 3.57
C PHE A 187 -8.44 11.99 3.13
N LEU A 188 -7.43 11.40 2.49
CA LEU A 188 -7.46 10.07 1.90
C LEU A 188 -6.31 9.24 2.49
N HIS A 189 -6.63 8.11 3.11
CA HIS A 189 -5.64 7.25 3.78
C HIS A 189 -4.67 6.58 2.80
N THR A 190 -3.49 6.23 3.32
CA THR A 190 -2.50 5.43 2.59
C THR A 190 -2.96 3.98 2.40
N ALA A 191 -2.28 3.26 1.50
CA ALA A 191 -2.61 1.87 1.16
C ALA A 191 -2.74 0.98 2.41
N GLY A 192 -3.83 0.24 2.55
CA GLY A 192 -4.00 -0.70 3.67
C GLY A 192 -4.13 -0.10 5.07
N SER A 193 -4.34 1.21 5.17
CA SER A 193 -4.56 1.96 6.42
C SER A 193 -5.99 2.55 6.45
N ASP A 194 -6.28 3.47 7.38
CA ASP A 194 -7.62 4.07 7.55
C ASP A 194 -7.58 5.54 8.03
N SER A 195 -8.74 6.16 8.27
CA SER A 195 -8.92 7.57 8.66
C SER A 195 -8.09 8.01 9.88
N ARG A 196 -7.68 7.08 10.75
CA ARG A 196 -6.88 7.36 11.96
C ARG A 196 -5.58 8.09 11.66
N GLN A 197 -5.03 7.94 10.45
CA GLN A 197 -3.82 8.64 10.01
C GLN A 197 -3.91 10.16 10.08
N TYR A 198 -5.12 10.73 10.02
CA TYR A 198 -5.35 12.18 10.00
C TYR A 198 -5.83 12.75 11.33
N HIS A 199 -5.99 11.92 12.38
CA HIS A 199 -6.53 12.36 13.68
C HIS A 199 -5.75 13.51 14.31
N GLY A 200 -4.42 13.50 14.25
CA GLY A 200 -3.58 14.59 14.75
C GLY A 200 -3.79 15.92 14.02
N VAL A 201 -3.99 15.88 12.69
CA VAL A 201 -4.30 17.06 11.87
C VAL A 201 -5.73 17.55 12.12
N MET A 202 -6.67 16.61 12.22
CA MET A 202 -8.09 16.89 12.49
C MET A 202 -8.33 17.42 13.92
N ASN A 203 -7.42 17.15 14.86
CA ASN A 203 -7.38 17.73 16.20
C ASN A 203 -6.43 18.95 16.36
N ASP A 204 -5.80 19.45 15.30
CA ASP A 204 -5.11 20.74 15.35
C ASP A 204 -6.10 21.92 15.31
N ALA A 205 -5.95 22.88 16.23
CA ALA A 205 -6.87 24.01 16.39
C ALA A 205 -6.81 25.04 15.24
N ARG A 206 -5.65 25.21 14.60
CA ARG A 206 -5.47 26.06 13.42
C ARG A 206 -6.21 25.46 12.24
N MET A 207 -6.08 24.13 12.07
CA MET A 207 -6.77 23.37 11.04
C MET A 207 -8.29 23.41 11.21
N ARG A 208 -8.83 23.15 12.41
CA ARG A 208 -10.28 23.22 12.68
C ARG A 208 -10.89 24.60 12.44
N LYS A 209 -10.15 25.67 12.69
CA LYS A 209 -10.58 27.05 12.43
C LYS A 209 -10.53 27.42 10.94
N LYS A 210 -9.60 26.83 10.17
CA LYS A 210 -9.42 27.11 8.73
C LYS A 210 -10.33 26.27 7.83
N CYS A 211 -10.51 25.00 8.18
CA CYS A 211 -11.23 24.01 7.37
C CYS A 211 -12.35 23.31 8.13
N ILE A 212 -13.31 22.77 7.39
CA ILE A 212 -14.12 21.64 7.80
C ILE A 212 -13.51 20.39 7.14
N MET A 213 -12.99 19.50 7.98
CA MET A 213 -12.16 18.38 7.57
C MET A 213 -12.97 17.09 7.56
N TYR A 214 -12.77 16.26 6.54
CA TYR A 214 -13.35 14.93 6.40
C TYR A 214 -12.25 13.91 6.13
N ALA A 215 -12.37 12.72 6.68
CA ALA A 215 -11.58 11.55 6.30
C ALA A 215 -12.53 10.34 6.20
N PHE A 216 -12.37 9.49 5.19
CA PHE A 216 -13.21 8.30 5.02
C PHE A 216 -12.39 7.06 4.72
N ASP A 217 -12.90 5.92 5.17
CA ASP A 217 -12.29 4.61 4.95
C ASP A 217 -12.76 4.04 3.62
N LEU A 218 -11.86 3.60 2.74
CA LEU A 218 -12.22 2.84 1.55
C LEU A 218 -12.95 1.53 1.91
N PRO A 219 -13.74 0.92 1.00
CA PRO A 219 -14.39 -0.36 1.26
C PRO A 219 -13.41 -1.40 1.80
N GLY A 220 -13.77 -2.05 2.91
CA GLY A 220 -12.94 -3.07 3.59
C GLY A 220 -11.78 -2.53 4.44
N HIS A 221 -11.60 -1.21 4.56
CA HIS A 221 -10.60 -0.57 5.39
C HIS A 221 -11.18 -0.09 6.73
N GLY A 222 -10.34 -0.02 7.77
CA GLY A 222 -10.69 0.59 9.06
C GLY A 222 -12.01 0.09 9.63
N ARG A 223 -13.05 0.93 9.55
CA ARG A 223 -14.42 0.66 9.99
C ARG A 223 -15.41 0.55 8.82
N SER A 224 -14.98 0.81 7.59
CA SER A 224 -15.77 0.61 6.36
C SER A 224 -16.00 -0.87 6.07
N PHE A 225 -17.20 -1.20 5.58
CA PHE A 225 -17.54 -2.58 5.25
C PHE A 225 -16.92 -2.97 3.89
N PRO A 226 -16.47 -4.22 3.70
CA PRO A 226 -16.01 -4.70 2.40
C PRO A 226 -17.15 -4.70 1.37
N SER A 227 -16.78 -4.56 0.10
CA SER A 227 -17.74 -4.71 -1.01
C SER A 227 -18.31 -6.13 -1.04
N LYS A 228 -19.62 -6.25 -1.29
CA LYS A 228 -20.28 -7.54 -1.56
C LYS A 228 -19.90 -8.14 -2.91
N ASN A 229 -19.24 -7.37 -3.79
CA ASN A 229 -18.82 -7.82 -5.11
C ASN A 229 -17.50 -8.63 -5.07
N TYR A 230 -16.77 -8.59 -3.95
CA TYR A 230 -15.47 -9.24 -3.80
C TYR A 230 -15.53 -10.39 -2.78
N ALA A 231 -14.77 -11.46 -3.04
CA ALA A 231 -14.48 -12.47 -2.03
C ALA A 231 -13.44 -11.93 -1.01
N PRO A 232 -13.43 -12.40 0.24
CA PRO A 232 -12.36 -12.11 1.20
C PRO A 232 -10.98 -12.45 0.62
N GLY A 233 -10.00 -11.55 0.76
CA GLY A 233 -8.66 -11.70 0.17
C GLY A 233 -8.57 -11.43 -1.35
N ALA A 234 -9.66 -10.97 -1.97
CA ALA A 234 -9.73 -10.56 -3.38
C ALA A 234 -10.03 -9.06 -3.56
N HIS A 235 -9.70 -8.22 -2.57
CA HIS A 235 -9.67 -6.77 -2.75
C HIS A 235 -8.63 -6.37 -3.80
N THR A 236 -8.94 -5.32 -4.55
CA THR A 236 -8.06 -4.67 -5.54
C THR A 236 -8.59 -3.26 -5.82
N ASN A 237 -7.69 -2.33 -6.11
CA ASN A 237 -7.96 -0.91 -6.36
C ASN A 237 -7.42 -0.46 -7.73
N THR A 238 -8.05 0.57 -8.29
CA THR A 238 -7.82 1.13 -9.64
C THR A 238 -8.09 2.64 -9.63
N GLU A 239 -7.67 3.37 -10.66
CA GLU A 239 -7.98 4.80 -10.76
C GLU A 239 -9.50 5.06 -10.75
N ASP A 240 -10.28 4.28 -11.52
CA ASP A 240 -11.73 4.48 -11.64
C ASP A 240 -12.52 4.09 -10.39
N SER A 241 -12.10 3.03 -9.67
CA SER A 241 -12.70 2.70 -8.37
C SER A 241 -12.44 3.82 -7.35
N TYR A 242 -11.22 4.35 -7.32
CA TYR A 242 -10.80 5.31 -6.31
C TYR A 242 -11.33 6.73 -6.59
N VAL A 243 -11.14 7.28 -7.80
CA VAL A 243 -11.73 8.58 -8.20
C VAL A 243 -13.25 8.53 -8.09
N GLY A 244 -13.87 7.45 -8.57
CA GLY A 244 -15.31 7.25 -8.49
C GLY A 244 -15.85 7.21 -7.06
N MET A 245 -15.11 6.63 -6.11
CA MET A 245 -15.48 6.64 -4.69
C MET A 245 -15.29 8.02 -4.04
N ILE A 246 -14.22 8.74 -4.37
CA ILE A 246 -14.00 10.12 -3.89
C ILE A 246 -15.14 11.03 -4.38
N ALA A 247 -15.49 10.94 -5.67
CA ALA A 247 -16.63 11.65 -6.25
C ALA A 247 -17.97 11.27 -5.59
N ALA A 248 -18.20 9.98 -5.33
CA ALA A 248 -19.39 9.50 -4.63
C ALA A 248 -19.50 10.05 -3.20
N PHE A 249 -18.39 10.07 -2.45
CA PHE A 249 -18.33 10.63 -1.09
C PHE A 249 -18.60 12.14 -1.08
N VAL A 250 -17.88 12.90 -1.93
CA VAL A 250 -18.06 14.35 -2.08
C VAL A 250 -19.50 14.71 -2.44
N LYS A 251 -20.10 13.97 -3.40
CA LYS A 251 -21.51 14.15 -3.80
C LYS A 251 -22.49 13.80 -2.68
N ALA A 252 -22.27 12.70 -1.96
CA ALA A 252 -23.19 12.22 -0.92
C ALA A 252 -23.22 13.12 0.32
N LEU A 253 -22.12 13.80 0.64
CA LEU A 253 -22.07 14.82 1.70
C LEU A 253 -22.32 16.25 1.19
N GLY A 254 -22.54 16.44 -0.11
CA GLY A 254 -22.80 17.75 -0.72
C GLY A 254 -21.62 18.74 -0.64
N LEU A 255 -20.39 18.26 -0.55
CA LEU A 255 -19.21 19.11 -0.35
C LEU A 255 -18.96 19.96 -1.59
N ARG A 256 -19.07 21.28 -1.47
CA ARG A 256 -18.82 22.21 -2.57
C ARG A 256 -17.35 22.61 -2.60
N ARG A 257 -16.68 22.41 -3.74
CA ARG A 257 -15.27 22.81 -3.94
C ARG A 257 -14.31 22.34 -2.83
N PRO A 258 -14.29 21.04 -2.46
CA PRO A 258 -13.31 20.50 -1.53
C PRO A 258 -11.88 20.55 -2.09
N ILE A 259 -10.90 20.71 -1.21
CA ILE A 259 -9.52 20.31 -1.46
C ILE A 259 -9.42 18.79 -1.24
N ILE A 260 -8.73 18.06 -2.11
CA ILE A 260 -8.46 16.63 -1.92
C ILE A 260 -6.98 16.46 -1.54
N CYS A 261 -6.71 15.72 -0.46
CA CYS A 261 -5.37 15.58 0.14
C CYS A 261 -5.13 14.12 0.54
N GLY A 262 -3.94 13.59 0.29
CA GLY A 262 -3.65 12.18 0.55
C GLY A 262 -2.18 11.83 0.38
N ALA A 263 -1.71 10.84 1.14
CA ALA A 263 -0.33 10.35 1.07
C ALA A 263 -0.19 9.05 0.26
N SER A 264 1.01 8.74 -0.26
CA SER A 264 1.31 7.46 -0.91
C SER A 264 0.46 7.22 -2.17
N MET A 265 -0.22 6.07 -2.26
CA MET A 265 -1.32 5.80 -3.20
C MET A 265 -2.33 6.96 -3.28
N ALA A 266 -2.67 7.59 -2.16
CA ALA A 266 -3.59 8.72 -2.16
C ALA A 266 -2.94 10.02 -2.66
N GLY A 267 -1.60 10.12 -2.64
CA GLY A 267 -0.86 11.17 -3.34
C GLY A 267 -0.94 10.99 -4.86
N GLN A 268 -0.78 9.77 -5.36
CA GLN A 268 -1.00 9.46 -6.77
C GLN A 268 -2.45 9.73 -7.20
N ILE A 269 -3.46 9.33 -6.42
CA ILE A 269 -4.85 9.61 -6.79
C ILE A 269 -5.18 11.11 -6.74
N CYS A 270 -4.51 11.92 -5.91
CA CYS A 270 -4.67 13.38 -5.98
C CYS A 270 -4.26 13.93 -7.35
N LEU A 271 -3.24 13.37 -8.01
CA LEU A 271 -2.87 13.74 -9.39
C LEU A 271 -3.91 13.28 -10.42
N ALA A 272 -4.48 12.08 -10.25
CA ALA A 272 -5.61 11.62 -11.07
C ALA A 272 -6.84 12.52 -10.90
N VAL A 273 -7.14 12.95 -9.68
CA VAL A 273 -8.22 13.88 -9.33
C VAL A 273 -7.98 15.27 -9.92
N ALA A 274 -6.74 15.77 -10.00
CA ALA A 274 -6.47 17.05 -10.66
C ALA A 274 -6.82 17.03 -12.15
N ILE A 275 -6.49 15.93 -12.84
CA ILE A 275 -6.86 15.68 -14.25
C ILE A 275 -8.39 15.56 -14.38
N ARG A 276 -9.06 14.93 -13.40
CA ARG A 276 -10.49 14.61 -13.39
C ARG A 276 -11.31 15.54 -12.48
N HIS A 277 -10.84 16.77 -12.21
CA HIS A 277 -11.36 17.57 -11.10
C HIS A 277 -12.87 17.88 -11.18
N ARG A 278 -13.43 17.96 -12.39
CA ARG A 278 -14.87 18.18 -12.63
C ARG A 278 -15.74 16.98 -12.26
N GLU A 279 -15.21 15.76 -12.30
CA GLU A 279 -15.89 14.52 -11.89
C GLU A 279 -16.07 14.47 -10.36
N VAL A 280 -15.05 14.92 -9.63
CA VAL A 280 -15.04 15.00 -8.16
C VAL A 280 -15.68 16.31 -7.65
N GLY A 281 -15.66 17.38 -8.45
CA GLY A 281 -15.98 18.74 -8.00
C GLY A 281 -14.85 19.40 -7.18
N ALA A 282 -13.62 18.89 -7.30
CA ALA A 282 -12.46 19.34 -6.53
C ALA A 282 -12.04 20.78 -6.90
N ALA A 283 -11.57 21.53 -5.91
CA ALA A 283 -11.13 22.93 -6.06
C ALA A 283 -9.62 23.10 -6.19
N GLY A 284 -8.86 22.05 -5.89
CA GLY A 284 -7.41 21.99 -5.81
C GLY A 284 -7.01 20.70 -5.09
N VAL A 285 -5.75 20.29 -5.22
CA VAL A 285 -5.25 19.05 -4.62
C VAL A 285 -3.92 19.25 -3.91
N ILE A 286 -3.71 18.47 -2.86
CA ILE A 286 -2.46 18.43 -2.09
C ILE A 286 -1.92 16.98 -2.10
N PRO A 287 -1.20 16.57 -3.16
CA PRO A 287 -0.54 15.27 -3.20
C PRO A 287 0.59 15.22 -2.16
N LEU A 288 0.45 14.37 -1.15
CA LEU A 288 1.53 14.06 -0.21
C LEU A 288 2.25 12.80 -0.72
N GLN A 289 3.59 12.76 -0.73
CA GLN A 289 4.38 11.58 -1.14
C GLN A 289 3.94 10.99 -2.51
N GLY A 290 3.53 11.86 -3.44
CA GLY A 290 3.01 11.48 -4.76
C GLY A 290 4.04 11.68 -5.88
N SER A 291 3.86 10.97 -6.98
CA SER A 291 4.58 11.17 -8.24
C SER A 291 3.75 10.71 -9.44
N ASP A 292 4.18 11.07 -10.65
CA ASP A 292 3.53 10.61 -11.88
C ASP A 292 3.79 9.12 -12.20
N TYR A 293 4.83 8.50 -11.63
CA TYR A 293 5.12 7.07 -11.80
C TYR A 293 6.15 6.55 -10.80
N LEU A 294 5.95 5.32 -10.30
CA LEU A 294 6.94 4.60 -9.50
C LEU A 294 7.64 3.51 -10.33
N ASN A 295 8.97 3.44 -10.21
CA ASN A 295 9.83 2.47 -10.89
C ASN A 295 10.38 1.38 -9.95
N MET A 296 9.64 1.05 -8.89
CA MET A 296 10.00 0.03 -7.91
C MET A 296 9.37 -1.33 -8.24
N GLU A 297 10.12 -2.41 -8.05
CA GLU A 297 9.56 -3.76 -8.08
C GLU A 297 8.92 -4.12 -6.74
N ARG A 298 7.77 -4.82 -6.80
CA ARG A 298 6.93 -5.13 -5.66
C ARG A 298 7.21 -6.53 -5.10
N GLN A 299 7.37 -6.63 -3.79
CA GLN A 299 7.53 -7.90 -3.08
C GLN A 299 6.19 -8.54 -2.72
N TRP A 300 6.07 -9.85 -2.89
CA TRP A 300 4.82 -10.61 -2.71
C TRP A 300 4.56 -11.11 -1.27
N HIS A 301 5.37 -10.70 -0.31
CA HIS A 301 5.15 -11.01 1.11
C HIS A 301 3.86 -10.39 1.65
N ASP A 302 3.40 -9.28 1.04
CA ASP A 302 2.15 -8.56 1.34
C ASP A 302 0.85 -9.37 1.10
N ARG A 303 0.93 -10.53 0.42
CA ARG A 303 -0.17 -11.50 0.23
C ARG A 303 0.24 -12.96 0.45
N SER A 304 1.45 -13.19 0.96
CA SER A 304 1.95 -14.55 1.19
C SER A 304 1.10 -15.28 2.23
N PRO A 305 0.75 -16.57 2.01
CA PRO A 305 0.08 -17.41 3.01
C PRO A 305 1.04 -17.97 4.07
N VAL A 306 2.36 -17.76 3.92
CA VAL A 306 3.40 -18.25 4.87
C VAL A 306 4.18 -17.12 5.56
N VAL A 307 3.80 -15.86 5.33
CA VAL A 307 4.31 -14.69 6.05
C VAL A 307 3.13 -13.96 6.67
N ASN A 308 3.21 -13.63 7.97
CA ASN A 308 2.14 -12.91 8.64
C ASN A 308 2.14 -11.43 8.23
N GLN A 309 1.17 -11.02 7.42
CA GLN A 309 1.00 -9.63 6.97
C GLN A 309 0.88 -8.62 8.13
N SER A 310 0.24 -9.00 9.24
CA SER A 310 0.15 -8.16 10.44
C SER A 310 1.49 -7.95 11.16
N LEU A 311 2.55 -8.66 10.75
CA LEU A 311 3.93 -8.46 11.21
C LEU A 311 4.88 -8.01 10.09
N PHE A 312 4.60 -8.31 8.81
CA PHE A 312 5.44 -7.89 7.68
C PHE A 312 5.11 -6.48 7.16
N ASN A 313 3.82 -6.22 6.91
CA ASN A 313 3.37 -4.96 6.32
C ASN A 313 3.75 -3.74 7.20
N PRO A 314 3.52 -3.72 8.53
CA PRO A 314 3.91 -2.57 9.35
C PRO A 314 5.42 -2.38 9.48
N GLU A 315 6.24 -3.39 9.20
CA GLU A 315 7.70 -3.33 9.32
C GLU A 315 8.36 -2.67 8.10
N TRP A 316 7.93 -3.04 6.90
CA TRP A 316 8.29 -2.33 5.66
C TRP A 316 7.97 -0.83 5.77
N ILE A 317 6.77 -0.56 6.27
CA ILE A 317 6.20 0.77 6.51
C ILE A 317 6.96 1.54 7.60
N TYR A 318 7.37 0.87 8.68
CA TYR A 318 8.19 1.48 9.73
C TYR A 318 9.51 2.03 9.18
N GLY A 319 10.09 1.32 8.20
CA GLY A 319 11.32 1.75 7.54
C GLY A 319 11.24 3.07 6.77
N MET A 320 10.03 3.59 6.50
CA MET A 320 9.74 4.79 5.71
C MET A 320 9.46 6.05 6.56
N MET A 321 9.52 5.93 7.89
CA MET A 321 9.37 7.05 8.82
C MET A 321 10.69 7.82 9.01
N ALA A 322 10.62 9.02 9.59
CA ALA A 322 11.80 9.73 10.09
C ALA A 322 12.31 9.10 11.41
N PRO A 323 13.64 9.08 11.64
CA PRO A 323 14.23 8.50 12.85
C PRO A 323 13.78 9.23 14.12
N THR A 324 13.52 10.54 14.03
CA THR A 324 13.06 11.38 15.14
C THR A 324 11.55 11.37 15.37
N THR A 325 10.75 10.61 14.60
CA THR A 325 9.28 10.59 14.79
C THR A 325 8.91 10.12 16.22
N PRO A 326 7.94 10.76 16.91
CA PRO A 326 7.56 10.38 18.28
C PRO A 326 7.16 8.91 18.45
N ARG A 327 7.51 8.32 19.60
CA ARG A 327 7.28 6.89 19.88
C ARG A 327 5.84 6.44 19.66
N ALA A 328 4.89 7.19 20.23
CA ALA A 328 3.46 6.90 20.15
C ALA A 328 2.95 6.91 18.71
N ASN A 329 3.48 7.81 17.88
CA ASN A 329 3.10 8.00 16.48
C ASN A 329 3.68 6.87 15.61
N LYS A 330 4.95 6.48 15.84
CA LYS A 330 5.55 5.28 15.25
C LYS A 330 4.75 4.02 15.60
N GLN A 331 4.32 3.88 16.85
CA GLN A 331 3.50 2.77 17.33
C GLN A 331 2.09 2.79 16.75
N LEU A 332 1.46 3.96 16.59
CA LEU A 332 0.15 4.11 15.94
C LEU A 332 0.21 3.69 14.47
N ILE A 333 1.22 4.14 13.72
CA ILE A 333 1.43 3.75 12.31
C ILE A 333 1.65 2.24 12.20
N TRP A 334 2.52 1.66 13.04
CA TRP A 334 2.72 0.21 13.08
C TRP A 334 1.41 -0.52 13.40
N HIS A 335 0.62 -0.04 14.36
CA HIS A 335 -0.67 -0.62 14.73
C HIS A 335 -1.71 -0.57 13.59
N THR A 336 -1.89 0.56 12.89
CA THR A 336 -2.90 0.65 11.81
C THR A 336 -2.58 -0.35 10.70
N TYR A 337 -1.31 -0.47 10.33
CA TYR A 337 -0.85 -1.40 9.30
C TYR A 337 -0.85 -2.88 9.75
N SER A 338 -0.70 -3.14 11.06
CA SER A 338 -0.84 -4.48 11.63
C SER A 338 -2.31 -4.94 11.67
N ALA A 339 -3.24 -4.03 11.94
CA ALA A 339 -4.66 -4.32 12.19
C ALA A 339 -5.53 -4.55 10.93
N GLN A 340 -4.95 -4.51 9.73
CA GLN A 340 -5.67 -4.70 8.46
C GLN A 340 -6.21 -6.12 8.25
N ALA A 341 -7.22 -6.27 7.38
CA ALA A 341 -7.64 -7.59 6.90
C ALA A 341 -6.70 -8.11 5.78
N TYR A 342 -6.58 -9.44 5.68
CA TYR A 342 -5.71 -10.12 4.71
C TYR A 342 -5.94 -9.64 3.27
N GLY A 343 -4.85 -9.24 2.60
CA GLY A 343 -4.85 -8.79 1.22
C GLY A 343 -5.41 -7.39 0.96
N ILE A 344 -5.77 -6.61 1.99
CA ILE A 344 -6.25 -5.23 1.81
C ILE A 344 -5.11 -4.30 1.34
N PHE A 345 -3.98 -4.25 2.06
CA PHE A 345 -2.78 -3.53 1.59
C PHE A 345 -2.33 -4.00 0.20
N HIS A 346 -2.39 -5.30 -0.07
CA HIS A 346 -2.05 -5.82 -1.40
C HIS A 346 -2.99 -5.29 -2.48
N GLY A 347 -4.31 -5.28 -2.25
CA GLY A 347 -5.27 -4.78 -3.24
C GLY A 347 -5.10 -3.29 -3.53
N ASP A 348 -4.72 -2.49 -2.54
CA ASP A 348 -4.38 -1.07 -2.72
C ASP A 348 -3.06 -0.87 -3.47
N LEU A 349 -2.06 -1.69 -3.16
CA LEU A 349 -0.76 -1.69 -3.84
C LEU A 349 -0.84 -2.13 -5.31
N ASP A 350 -1.93 -2.76 -5.77
CA ASP A 350 -2.20 -2.98 -7.20
C ASP A 350 -2.34 -1.65 -7.96
N PHE A 351 -2.96 -0.63 -7.34
CA PHE A 351 -3.01 0.72 -7.89
C PHE A 351 -1.63 1.40 -7.81
N TYR A 352 -0.98 1.36 -6.64
CA TYR A 352 0.28 2.05 -6.39
C TYR A 352 1.44 1.58 -7.29
N PHE A 353 1.49 0.26 -7.57
CA PHE A 353 2.50 -0.39 -8.40
C PHE A 353 1.91 -0.85 -9.74
N GLY A 354 1.51 0.12 -10.57
CA GLY A 354 1.20 -0.09 -11.99
C GLY A 354 -0.23 0.16 -12.42
N GLY A 355 -1.18 0.31 -11.49
CA GLY A 355 -2.53 0.83 -11.79
C GLY A 355 -2.58 2.35 -12.02
N TRP A 356 -1.49 3.06 -11.73
CA TRP A 356 -1.28 4.48 -12.07
C TRP A 356 -0.08 4.68 -13.01
N ASP A 357 -0.29 5.45 -14.08
CA ASP A 357 0.76 6.02 -14.92
C ASP A 357 0.32 7.43 -15.38
N GLY A 358 0.89 8.44 -14.73
CA GLY A 358 0.64 9.85 -15.01
C GLY A 358 1.57 10.45 -16.07
N ARG A 359 2.60 9.75 -16.56
CA ARG A 359 3.74 10.33 -17.31
C ARG A 359 3.36 11.07 -18.58
N SER A 360 2.28 10.64 -19.25
CA SER A 360 1.73 11.26 -20.47
C SER A 360 0.47 12.11 -20.21
N ARG A 361 0.15 12.38 -18.93
CA ARG A 361 -1.13 12.90 -18.46
C ARG A 361 -1.02 14.09 -17.51
N VAL A 362 -0.03 14.13 -16.61
CA VAL A 362 0.07 15.21 -15.59
C VAL A 362 0.24 16.60 -16.22
N ALA A 363 0.95 16.71 -17.35
CA ALA A 363 1.08 17.94 -18.13
C ALA A 363 -0.24 18.45 -18.78
N LYS A 364 -1.37 17.77 -18.55
CA LYS A 364 -2.72 18.17 -18.98
C LYS A 364 -3.59 18.67 -17.82
N VAL A 365 -3.04 18.76 -16.61
CA VAL A 365 -3.74 19.37 -15.47
C VAL A 365 -3.85 20.87 -15.71
N ASP A 366 -5.07 21.38 -15.65
CA ASP A 366 -5.37 22.81 -15.62
C ASP A 366 -5.37 23.29 -14.15
N THR A 367 -4.27 23.93 -13.73
CA THR A 367 -4.15 24.47 -12.38
C THR A 367 -5.08 25.65 -12.12
N GLN A 368 -5.52 26.39 -13.14
CA GLN A 368 -6.47 27.50 -12.95
C GLN A 368 -7.85 26.99 -12.52
N SER A 369 -8.24 25.79 -12.99
CA SER A 369 -9.43 25.10 -12.47
C SER A 369 -9.18 24.34 -11.17
N CYS A 370 -7.98 23.76 -11.00
CA CYS A 370 -7.63 22.88 -9.88
C CYS A 370 -6.12 22.96 -9.52
N PRO A 371 -5.68 23.90 -8.65
CA PRO A 371 -4.27 24.08 -8.33
C PRO A 371 -3.67 22.87 -7.62
N VAL A 372 -2.36 22.63 -7.83
CA VAL A 372 -1.64 21.46 -7.32
C VAL A 372 -0.48 21.93 -6.44
N TYR A 373 -0.49 21.58 -5.15
CA TYR A 373 0.64 21.81 -4.24
C TYR A 373 1.11 20.48 -3.65
N MET A 374 2.23 19.96 -4.15
CA MET A 374 2.81 18.69 -3.72
C MET A 374 3.68 18.86 -2.47
N LEU A 375 3.59 17.91 -1.53
CA LEU A 375 4.39 17.88 -0.31
C LEU A 375 5.08 16.52 -0.16
N THR A 376 6.38 16.51 0.09
CA THR A 376 7.14 15.24 0.27
C THR A 376 7.99 15.30 1.52
N GLY A 377 7.98 14.25 2.34
CA GLY A 377 8.86 14.15 3.50
C GLY A 377 10.30 13.88 3.08
N GLU A 378 11.26 14.52 3.75
CA GLU A 378 12.70 14.30 3.53
C GLU A 378 13.12 12.83 3.70
N TYR A 379 12.50 12.11 4.64
CA TYR A 379 12.84 10.73 4.97
C TYR A 379 12.15 9.67 4.11
N ASP A 380 11.24 10.06 3.21
CA ASP A 380 10.60 9.13 2.28
C ASP A 380 11.56 8.69 1.17
N TRP A 381 12.07 7.47 1.27
CA TRP A 381 12.90 6.85 0.23
C TRP A 381 12.08 6.21 -0.90
N SER A 382 10.79 5.94 -0.71
CA SER A 382 9.93 5.28 -1.70
C SER A 382 9.47 6.27 -2.79
N ASN A 383 9.08 7.47 -2.39
CA ASN A 383 8.71 8.59 -3.26
C ASN A 383 9.53 9.83 -2.87
N THR A 384 10.85 9.73 -3.02
CA THR A 384 11.83 10.78 -2.67
C THR A 384 11.42 12.19 -3.14
N PRO A 385 11.76 13.27 -2.40
CA PRO A 385 11.44 14.65 -2.79
C PRO A 385 11.85 15.05 -4.22
N GLU A 386 12.91 14.44 -4.76
CA GLU A 386 13.32 14.59 -6.16
C GLU A 386 12.25 14.09 -7.17
N MET A 387 11.54 13.02 -6.84
CA MET A 387 10.45 12.45 -7.66
C MET A 387 9.16 13.28 -7.55
N GLY A 388 8.89 13.85 -6.36
CA GLY A 388 7.84 14.86 -6.17
C GLY A 388 8.10 16.11 -7.00
N GLN A 389 9.32 16.66 -6.92
CA GLN A 389 9.74 17.82 -7.71
C GLN A 389 9.63 17.55 -9.22
N LYS A 390 10.23 16.46 -9.70
CA LYS A 390 10.15 16.01 -11.10
C LYS A 390 8.73 15.69 -11.58
N THR A 391 7.75 15.63 -10.69
CA THR A 391 6.33 15.52 -11.04
C THR A 391 5.69 16.90 -11.17
N ALA A 392 5.91 17.79 -10.19
CA ALA A 392 5.43 19.17 -10.25
C ALA A 392 6.04 19.95 -11.43
N ASP A 393 7.32 19.75 -11.76
CA ASP A 393 8.00 20.39 -12.91
C ASP A 393 7.33 20.08 -14.27
N LYS A 394 6.53 19.00 -14.35
CA LYS A 394 5.76 18.60 -15.55
C LYS A 394 4.37 19.22 -15.60
N ILE A 395 3.91 19.87 -14.53
CA ILE A 395 2.57 20.44 -14.38
C ILE A 395 2.70 21.97 -14.37
N PRO A 396 2.30 22.67 -15.44
CA PRO A 396 2.37 24.14 -15.47
C PRO A 396 1.62 24.76 -14.30
N GLY A 397 2.32 25.55 -13.48
CA GLY A 397 1.74 26.22 -12.31
C GLY A 397 1.62 25.36 -11.03
N ALA A 398 2.09 24.12 -11.01
CA ALA A 398 2.15 23.34 -9.77
C ALA A 398 3.32 23.77 -8.87
N MET A 399 3.12 23.62 -7.56
CA MET A 399 4.15 23.77 -6.54
C MET A 399 4.59 22.40 -6.01
N HIS A 400 5.84 22.30 -5.57
CA HIS A 400 6.32 21.21 -4.71
C HIS A 400 7.18 21.76 -3.57
N LYS A 401 7.10 21.13 -2.40
CA LYS A 401 7.95 21.45 -1.24
C LYS A 401 8.36 20.20 -0.48
N SER A 402 9.67 20.08 -0.22
CA SER A 402 10.20 19.08 0.72
C SER A 402 9.93 19.53 2.17
N MET A 403 9.58 18.60 3.03
CA MET A 403 9.28 18.81 4.44
C MET A 403 10.37 18.17 5.31
N PRO A 404 11.23 18.96 5.97
CA PRO A 404 12.28 18.43 6.84
C PRO A 404 11.75 17.61 8.02
N ASP A 405 12.58 16.71 8.53
CA ASP A 405 12.28 15.82 9.68
C ASP A 405 11.01 14.95 9.57
N LEU A 406 10.44 14.80 8.37
CA LEU A 406 9.20 14.04 8.12
C LEU A 406 9.44 12.92 7.11
N GLY A 407 8.83 11.75 7.36
CA GLY A 407 8.86 10.59 6.47
C GLY A 407 7.64 10.50 5.54
N HIS A 408 7.21 9.27 5.29
CA HIS A 408 6.14 8.97 4.34
C HIS A 408 4.71 9.20 4.89
N PHE A 409 4.52 9.38 6.20
CA PHE A 409 3.19 9.52 6.83
C PHE A 409 3.05 10.82 7.63
N PRO A 410 3.32 12.00 7.05
CA PRO A 410 3.58 13.24 7.80
C PRO A 410 2.40 13.70 8.67
N ALA A 411 1.17 13.41 8.25
CA ALA A 411 -0.05 13.68 9.01
C ALA A 411 -0.19 12.85 10.30
N THR A 412 0.48 11.71 10.37
CA THR A 412 0.49 10.81 11.54
C THR A 412 1.81 10.89 12.30
N GLU A 413 2.96 10.99 11.60
CA GLU A 413 4.30 11.00 12.19
C GLU A 413 4.48 12.18 13.16
N ASN A 414 4.46 13.43 12.66
CA ASN A 414 4.55 14.60 13.51
C ASN A 414 3.57 15.68 13.01
N PRO A 415 2.31 15.66 13.49
CA PRO A 415 1.28 16.63 13.10
C PRO A 415 1.71 18.08 13.37
N ALA A 416 2.50 18.34 14.42
CA ALA A 416 2.96 19.67 14.77
C ALA A 416 3.95 20.24 13.72
N LYS A 417 4.85 19.40 13.19
CA LYS A 417 5.74 19.73 12.05
C LYS A 417 4.98 19.80 10.72
N PHE A 418 4.00 18.93 10.49
CA PHE A 418 3.27 18.85 9.21
C PHE A 418 2.23 19.98 8.99
N VAL A 419 1.44 20.33 10.01
CA VAL A 419 0.33 21.30 9.84
C VAL A 419 0.76 22.66 9.26
N PRO A 420 1.92 23.26 9.61
CA PRO A 420 2.42 24.47 8.95
C PRO A 420 2.53 24.33 7.41
N HIS A 421 3.07 23.22 6.91
CA HIS A 421 3.19 22.95 5.47
C HIS A 421 1.83 22.73 4.82
N LEU A 422 0.91 22.04 5.50
CA LEU A 422 -0.46 21.84 5.01
C LEU A 422 -1.24 23.17 4.94
N ILE A 423 -1.08 24.07 5.92
CA ILE A 423 -1.70 25.40 5.92
C ILE A 423 -1.17 26.25 4.76
N GLU A 424 0.14 26.21 4.50
CA GLU A 424 0.78 26.89 3.36
C GLU A 424 0.23 26.41 2.01
N ALA A 425 0.09 25.09 1.83
CA ALA A 425 -0.50 24.49 0.63
C ALA A 425 -1.98 24.87 0.46
N ILE A 426 -2.77 24.89 1.54
CA ILE A 426 -4.16 25.37 1.53
C ILE A 426 -4.22 26.86 1.20
N ASP A 427 -3.34 27.69 1.77
CA ASP A 427 -3.25 29.13 1.49
C ASP A 427 -2.89 29.41 0.02
N HIS A 428 -2.09 28.57 -0.62
CA HIS A 428 -1.81 28.68 -2.06
C HIS A 428 -3.08 28.38 -2.88
N ILE A 429 -3.74 27.25 -2.66
CA ILE A 429 -4.99 26.88 -3.36
C ILE A 429 -6.10 27.94 -3.14
N GLN A 430 -6.12 28.59 -1.97
CA GLN A 430 -7.09 29.64 -1.64
C GLN A 430 -6.76 31.04 -2.23
N LYS A 431 -5.58 31.25 -2.81
CA LYS A 431 -5.16 32.53 -3.44
C LYS A 431 -5.43 32.61 -4.94
N GLU A 432 -5.67 31.48 -5.60
CA GLU A 432 -5.97 31.40 -7.04
C GLU A 432 -7.39 31.86 -7.50
N PRO A 433 -8.43 32.16 -6.67
CA PRO A 433 -9.79 32.36 -7.18
C PRO A 433 -10.14 33.79 -7.67
N GLU A 434 -9.24 34.77 -7.64
CA GLU A 434 -9.59 36.16 -8.03
C GLU A 434 -9.80 36.38 -9.55
N LEU A 435 -9.49 35.40 -10.41
CA LEU A 435 -9.56 35.58 -11.87
C LEU A 435 -10.97 35.47 -12.51
N TYR A 436 -12.00 34.98 -11.80
CA TYR A 436 -13.34 34.77 -12.40
C TYR A 436 -14.54 35.13 -11.50
N PRO A 437 -14.90 36.41 -11.37
CA PRO A 437 -16.24 36.81 -10.92
C PRO A 437 -17.28 36.50 -12.01
N GLY A 438 -17.88 35.31 -12.01
CA GLY A 438 -19.06 35.03 -12.86
C GLY A 438 -19.52 33.58 -13.04
N HIS A 439 -18.62 32.58 -12.99
CA HIS A 439 -18.99 31.21 -13.38
C HIS A 439 -19.79 30.43 -12.32
N CYS A 440 -21.13 30.55 -12.39
CA CYS A 440 -22.05 29.72 -11.64
C CYS A 440 -22.26 28.35 -12.32
N PHE A 441 -21.50 27.34 -11.89
CA PHE A 441 -21.58 25.94 -12.36
C PHE A 441 -22.97 25.26 -12.26
N LEU A 442 -23.98 25.91 -11.67
CA LEU A 442 -25.37 25.42 -11.69
C LEU A 442 -26.08 25.68 -13.05
N CYS A 443 -25.56 26.58 -13.88
CA CYS A 443 -26.20 26.99 -15.14
C CYS A 443 -25.90 26.03 -16.31
N ASP A 444 -24.71 25.41 -16.33
CA ASP A 444 -24.24 24.59 -17.47
C ASP A 444 -24.95 23.23 -17.64
N GLY A 445 -25.95 22.94 -16.80
CA GLY A 445 -26.73 21.70 -16.84
C GLY A 445 -28.03 21.74 -17.64
N ILE A 446 -28.48 22.92 -18.11
CA ILE A 446 -29.80 23.10 -18.75
C ILE A 446 -29.67 23.87 -20.08
N PRO A 447 -29.80 23.21 -21.24
CA PRO A 447 -29.86 23.90 -22.52
C PRO A 447 -31.08 24.84 -22.61
N GLY A 448 -30.83 26.15 -22.70
CA GLY A 448 -31.86 27.16 -22.99
C GLY A 448 -32.08 28.26 -21.95
N LEU A 449 -31.41 28.25 -20.78
CA LEU A 449 -31.68 29.20 -19.70
C LEU A 449 -30.89 30.53 -19.76
N THR A 450 -30.14 30.81 -20.84
CA THR A 450 -29.20 31.94 -20.97
C THR A 450 -29.84 33.31 -21.29
N ASN A 451 -31.12 33.53 -20.96
CA ASN A 451 -31.85 34.75 -21.36
C ASN A 451 -32.80 35.32 -20.27
N LEU A 452 -32.64 34.92 -19.01
CA LEU A 452 -33.53 35.32 -17.90
C LEU A 452 -32.80 35.90 -16.67
N LEU A 453 -31.66 36.57 -16.88
CA LEU A 453 -31.12 37.55 -15.92
C LEU A 453 -30.63 38.79 -16.70
N ARG A 454 -31.32 39.91 -16.47
CA ARG A 454 -30.86 41.29 -16.71
C ARG A 454 -31.15 42.06 -15.43
N ASP A 455 -30.28 42.99 -15.06
CA ASP A 455 -30.18 43.54 -13.69
C ASP A 455 -31.30 44.54 -13.28
N ASP A 456 -32.45 44.52 -13.96
CA ASP A 456 -33.49 45.56 -13.90
C ASP A 456 -34.82 45.09 -13.23
N ASP A 457 -34.83 44.01 -12.45
CA ASP A 457 -36.04 43.52 -11.74
C ASP A 457 -36.03 43.90 -10.24
N PRO A 458 -36.86 44.87 -9.78
CA PRO A 458 -36.90 45.36 -8.40
C PRO A 458 -37.63 44.40 -7.44
N GLY A 459 -37.18 43.15 -7.37
CA GLY A 459 -37.86 42.04 -6.71
C GLY A 459 -37.19 41.43 -5.46
N VAL A 460 -36.07 41.97 -4.97
CA VAL A 460 -35.32 41.41 -3.83
C VAL A 460 -35.14 42.44 -2.71
N ILE A 461 -35.93 42.30 -1.63
CA ILE A 461 -35.79 43.13 -0.43
C ILE A 461 -34.62 42.63 0.44
N ALA A 462 -33.89 43.59 1.02
CA ALA A 462 -32.62 43.43 1.72
C ALA A 462 -32.58 42.37 2.83
N ARG A 463 -31.39 41.82 3.04
CA ARG A 463 -30.90 41.43 4.37
C ARG A 463 -29.78 42.37 4.76
N GLU A 464 -30.11 43.36 5.59
CA GLU A 464 -29.11 44.28 6.16
C GLU A 464 -28.21 43.59 7.19
N HIS A 465 -27.08 44.23 7.49
CA HIS A 465 -26.19 43.81 8.57
C HIS A 465 -26.80 44.10 9.94
N LEU A 466 -26.64 43.17 10.88
CA LEU A 466 -26.52 43.53 12.30
C LEU A 466 -25.06 43.34 12.74
N ARG A 467 -24.49 44.43 13.24
CA ARG A 467 -23.23 44.49 13.99
C ARG A 467 -23.57 44.96 15.41
N ASP A 468 -23.74 44.02 16.32
CA ASP A 468 -23.50 44.27 17.74
C ASP A 468 -22.99 43.00 18.42
N GLY A 469 -22.21 43.21 19.48
CA GLY A 469 -21.59 42.14 20.25
C GLY A 469 -22.18 42.10 21.64
N SER A 470 -23.24 41.32 21.83
CA SER A 470 -23.75 40.96 23.15
C SER A 470 -24.15 39.48 23.17
N TYR A 471 -23.34 38.65 23.83
CA TYR A 471 -23.75 37.31 24.21
C TYR A 471 -24.47 37.39 25.57
N ALA A 472 -25.77 37.12 25.55
CA ALA A 472 -26.53 36.71 26.72
C ALA A 472 -26.92 35.24 26.53
N ASP A 473 -26.87 34.43 27.59
CA ASP A 473 -27.24 33.01 27.51
C ASP A 473 -28.73 32.83 27.15
N PRO A 474 -29.08 31.92 26.23
CA PRO A 474 -30.47 31.65 25.86
C PRO A 474 -31.20 30.80 26.92
N ASP A 475 -32.39 31.25 27.31
CA ASP A 475 -33.32 30.52 28.18
C ASP A 475 -33.68 29.13 27.58
N PRO A 476 -33.51 28.02 28.32
CA PRO A 476 -33.86 26.67 27.86
C PRO A 476 -35.30 26.48 27.37
N ASN A 477 -36.25 27.35 27.74
CA ASN A 477 -37.67 27.11 27.54
C ASN A 477 -38.23 27.49 26.16
N GLN A 478 -37.51 28.22 25.30
CA GLN A 478 -38.04 28.63 23.99
C GLN A 478 -37.99 27.56 22.88
N VAL A 479 -37.40 26.37 23.14
CA VAL A 479 -37.23 25.31 22.12
C VAL A 479 -38.54 24.53 21.85
N VAL A 480 -39.62 24.78 22.59
CA VAL A 480 -40.83 23.93 22.61
C VAL A 480 -41.81 24.18 21.45
N GLU A 481 -41.77 25.34 20.77
CA GLU A 481 -42.84 25.70 19.82
C GLU A 481 -42.59 25.26 18.35
N TRP A 482 -41.35 24.88 17.98
CA TRP A 482 -41.07 24.35 16.63
C TRP A 482 -41.37 22.85 16.46
N GLY A 483 -41.93 22.20 17.48
CA GLY A 483 -42.26 20.77 17.48
C GLY A 483 -43.69 20.39 17.05
N ARG A 484 -44.56 21.35 16.70
CA ARG A 484 -46.01 21.11 16.55
C ARG A 484 -46.57 20.97 15.13
N THR A 485 -45.80 21.27 14.08
CA THR A 485 -46.36 21.39 12.71
C THR A 485 -46.36 20.08 11.90
N ASN A 486 -45.56 19.07 12.27
CA ASN A 486 -45.46 17.78 11.57
C ASN A 486 -46.14 16.62 12.31
N ALA A 487 -47.36 16.85 12.82
CA ALA A 487 -48.19 15.84 13.49
C ALA A 487 -49.42 15.44 12.64
N ARG A 488 -49.21 15.07 11.38
CA ARG A 488 -50.27 14.64 10.43
C ARG A 488 -50.08 13.23 9.84
N GLU A 489 -49.38 12.36 10.56
CA GLU A 489 -49.38 10.91 10.31
C GLU A 489 -49.53 10.16 11.65
N ARG A 490 -50.77 9.82 12.00
CA ARG A 490 -51.12 8.96 13.14
C ARG A 490 -52.08 7.84 12.72
N THR A 491 -51.51 6.88 12.01
CA THR A 491 -51.93 5.47 11.99
C THR A 491 -50.66 4.63 12.22
N ASP A 492 -50.65 3.54 12.98
CA ASP A 492 -51.75 2.90 13.70
C ASP A 492 -51.25 2.41 15.08
N GLU A 493 -51.94 2.80 16.16
CA GLU A 493 -51.61 2.37 17.54
C GLU A 493 -52.15 0.95 17.84
N SER A 494 -53.22 0.54 17.15
CA SER A 494 -53.84 -0.78 17.33
C SER A 494 -52.99 -1.90 16.73
N GLU A 495 -52.35 -1.66 15.58
CA GLU A 495 -51.44 -2.62 14.96
C GLU A 495 -50.21 -2.91 15.83
N ARG A 496 -49.66 -1.90 16.52
CA ARG A 496 -48.52 -2.07 17.44
C ARG A 496 -48.88 -2.99 18.61
N GLN A 497 -50.06 -2.79 19.19
CA GLN A 497 -50.57 -3.66 20.26
C GLN A 497 -50.93 -5.07 19.77
N ALA A 498 -51.41 -5.20 18.53
CA ALA A 498 -51.66 -6.50 17.90
C ALA A 498 -50.35 -7.26 17.58
N HIS A 499 -49.30 -6.57 17.13
CA HIS A 499 -47.98 -7.15 16.88
C HIS A 499 -47.33 -7.61 18.18
N SER A 500 -47.32 -6.76 19.21
CA SER A 500 -46.77 -7.08 20.53
C SER A 500 -47.39 -8.37 21.10
N LYS A 501 -48.73 -8.48 21.09
CA LYS A 501 -49.44 -9.68 21.56
C LYS A 501 -49.12 -10.95 20.78
N ARG A 502 -48.75 -10.86 19.49
CA ARG A 502 -48.36 -12.03 18.68
C ARG A 502 -46.97 -12.53 19.03
N GLU A 503 -46.01 -11.63 19.28
CA GLU A 503 -44.65 -12.01 19.66
C GLU A 503 -44.60 -12.61 21.07
N THR A 504 -45.29 -12.03 22.06
CA THR A 504 -45.31 -12.59 23.43
C THR A 504 -45.93 -13.99 23.48
N ALA A 505 -46.94 -14.27 22.66
CA ALA A 505 -47.53 -15.61 22.53
C ALA A 505 -46.57 -16.62 21.86
N ARG A 506 -45.59 -16.14 21.10
CA ARG A 506 -44.60 -16.96 20.39
C ARG A 506 -43.42 -17.33 21.29
N GLU A 507 -42.97 -16.40 22.15
CA GLU A 507 -41.91 -16.65 23.14
C GLU A 507 -42.35 -17.64 24.22
N GLN A 508 -43.60 -17.57 24.69
CA GLN A 508 -44.14 -18.53 25.67
C GLN A 508 -44.21 -19.98 25.15
N SER A 509 -44.19 -20.18 23.84
CA SER A 509 -44.15 -21.53 23.23
C SER A 509 -42.77 -22.22 23.34
N LEU A 510 -41.69 -21.51 23.68
CA LEU A 510 -40.32 -22.02 23.62
C LEU A 510 -39.72 -22.46 24.95
N PHE A 511 -40.36 -22.12 26.08
CA PHE A 511 -39.85 -22.42 27.43
C PHE A 511 -40.30 -23.78 28.02
N ASN A 512 -41.05 -24.59 27.27
CA ASN A 512 -41.71 -25.79 27.79
C ASN A 512 -41.07 -27.11 27.28
N ASN A 513 -39.74 -27.18 27.25
CA ASN A 513 -38.95 -28.42 27.20
C ASN A 513 -37.69 -28.26 28.07
N GLY A 514 -37.38 -29.27 28.88
CA GLY A 514 -36.47 -29.13 30.03
C GLY A 514 -34.98 -28.99 29.70
N VAL A 515 -34.30 -28.13 30.46
CA VAL A 515 -32.84 -27.96 30.43
C VAL A 515 -32.18 -28.79 31.54
N PRO A 516 -31.18 -29.66 31.26
CA PRO A 516 -30.41 -30.34 32.29
C PRO A 516 -29.38 -29.39 32.95
N PRO A 517 -29.05 -29.56 34.24
CA PRO A 517 -28.22 -28.62 34.99
C PRO A 517 -26.73 -28.68 34.60
N PRO A 518 -25.96 -27.59 34.82
CA PRO A 518 -24.53 -27.56 34.54
C PRO A 518 -23.73 -28.41 35.53
N ILE A 519 -22.71 -29.11 35.04
CA ILE A 519 -21.77 -29.87 35.88
C ILE A 519 -20.65 -28.95 36.35
N THR A 520 -20.51 -28.81 37.66
CA THR A 520 -19.32 -28.24 38.32
C THR A 520 -18.74 -29.22 39.32
N SER A 521 -17.46 -29.57 39.19
CA SER A 521 -16.60 -29.98 40.31
C SER A 521 -15.16 -30.25 39.85
N PHE A 522 -14.21 -30.04 40.75
CA PHE A 522 -12.86 -30.59 40.65
C PHE A 522 -12.86 -32.05 41.12
N GLY A 523 -11.96 -32.87 40.54
CA GLY A 523 -11.15 -33.75 41.38
C GLY A 523 -11.13 -35.25 41.06
N GLN A 524 -9.99 -35.83 41.45
CA GLN A 524 -9.69 -37.26 41.61
C GLN A 524 -9.70 -38.14 40.35
N ALA A 525 -8.50 -38.56 39.97
CA ALA A 525 -8.31 -39.75 39.15
C ALA A 525 -8.67 -41.01 39.94
N ASN A 526 -9.02 -42.08 39.23
CA ASN A 526 -8.71 -43.42 39.72
C ASN A 526 -8.27 -44.36 38.59
N LYS A 527 -7.67 -45.46 38.99
CA LYS A 527 -7.07 -46.46 38.10
C LYS A 527 -8.15 -47.21 37.32
N ASP A 528 -7.90 -47.49 36.05
CA ASP A 528 -7.76 -48.89 35.58
C ASP A 528 -7.24 -48.94 34.14
N GLY A 529 -6.07 -49.55 33.95
CA GLY A 529 -5.38 -49.59 32.66
C GLY A 529 -5.82 -50.76 31.79
N ARG A 530 -6.70 -50.52 30.80
CA ARG A 530 -6.97 -51.43 29.68
C ARG A 530 -7.26 -50.66 28.39
N SER A 531 -6.52 -50.97 27.33
CA SER A 531 -6.67 -50.37 26.00
C SER A 531 -7.31 -51.34 25.00
N ARG A 532 -8.23 -50.85 24.16
CA ARG A 532 -8.42 -51.27 22.74
C ARG A 532 -9.43 -50.35 22.01
N PRO A 533 -9.38 -50.27 20.66
CA PRO A 533 -10.08 -49.23 19.89
C PRO A 533 -11.36 -49.72 19.18
N ALA A 534 -12.17 -48.77 18.72
CA ALA A 534 -13.30 -48.93 17.80
C ALA A 534 -13.49 -47.62 16.97
N PRO A 535 -14.35 -47.54 15.93
CA PRO A 535 -13.85 -47.55 14.55
C PRO A 535 -14.31 -46.36 13.68
N ALA A 536 -13.95 -46.39 12.40
CA ALA A 536 -14.34 -45.42 11.36
C ALA A 536 -15.49 -45.93 10.45
N ASN A 537 -15.92 -45.07 9.52
CA ASN A 537 -17.06 -45.19 8.56
C ASN A 537 -18.42 -44.80 9.19
N ALA A 538 -19.09 -43.72 8.77
CA ALA A 538 -19.84 -43.48 7.52
C ALA A 538 -21.35 -43.39 7.86
N LEU A 539 -22.27 -42.82 7.07
CA LEU A 539 -22.25 -42.40 5.66
C LEU A 539 -23.01 -41.05 5.49
N PHE A 540 -22.93 -40.43 4.31
CA PHE A 540 -23.84 -39.37 3.86
C PHE A 540 -25.28 -39.89 3.65
N ASP A 541 -26.25 -38.98 3.65
CA ASP A 541 -27.44 -39.12 2.81
C ASP A 541 -27.85 -37.78 2.16
N ALA A 542 -28.58 -37.83 1.04
CA ALA A 542 -29.09 -36.67 0.29
C ALA A 542 -30.56 -36.95 -0.16
N VAL A 543 -31.29 -36.11 -0.92
CA VAL A 543 -31.23 -36.03 -2.39
C VAL A 543 -32.45 -35.21 -2.91
N LYS A 544 -32.22 -34.11 -3.67
CA LYS A 544 -33.11 -33.49 -4.71
C LYS A 544 -34.53 -33.03 -4.25
N PHE A 545 -35.39 -32.35 -5.04
CA PHE A 545 -35.44 -31.90 -6.45
C PHE A 545 -35.74 -30.38 -6.53
N GLY A 546 -35.73 -29.67 -7.67
CA GLY A 546 -35.65 -30.07 -9.08
C GLY A 546 -35.33 -28.89 -10.03
N SER A 547 -35.47 -29.08 -11.34
CA SER A 547 -34.88 -28.22 -12.40
C SER A 547 -35.89 -27.58 -13.37
N HIS A 548 -35.49 -26.46 -14.01
CA HIS A 548 -35.71 -26.03 -15.42
C HIS A 548 -35.21 -24.56 -15.59
N GLU A 549 -34.87 -24.01 -16.76
CA GLU A 549 -34.06 -24.47 -17.91
C GLU A 549 -33.66 -23.23 -18.76
N ARG A 550 -32.57 -23.30 -19.57
CA ARG A 550 -32.12 -22.34 -20.62
C ARG A 550 -31.53 -21.00 -20.13
N ALA A 551 -30.65 -20.29 -20.85
CA ALA A 551 -29.66 -20.56 -21.93
C ALA A 551 -28.93 -19.19 -22.18
N ASN A 552 -27.67 -19.03 -22.62
CA ASN A 552 -26.58 -19.86 -23.15
C ASN A 552 -25.23 -19.30 -22.56
N ARG A 553 -24.15 -20.05 -22.25
CA ARG A 553 -23.32 -20.98 -23.08
C ARG A 553 -22.49 -20.21 -24.14
N LEU A 554 -21.16 -20.32 -24.27
CA LEU A 554 -20.06 -21.02 -23.54
C LEU A 554 -19.04 -19.94 -23.03
N GLU A 555 -18.21 -20.10 -21.99
CA GLU A 555 -17.39 -21.24 -21.51
C GLU A 555 -16.16 -21.57 -22.41
N ARG A 556 -15.00 -22.06 -21.92
CA ARG A 556 -14.50 -22.21 -20.54
C ARG A 556 -12.95 -22.29 -20.52
N GLU A 557 -12.36 -21.63 -19.53
CA GLU A 557 -11.49 -22.17 -18.47
C GLU A 557 -10.33 -23.17 -18.71
N ASN A 558 -9.26 -22.91 -17.94
CA ASN A 558 -8.42 -23.84 -17.13
C ASN A 558 -7.53 -24.90 -17.82
N GLY A 559 -6.32 -25.22 -17.32
CA GLY A 559 -5.50 -24.56 -16.28
C GLY A 559 -4.95 -25.49 -15.19
N ILE A 560 -3.80 -25.10 -14.60
CA ILE A 560 -3.35 -25.40 -13.21
C ILE A 560 -3.05 -26.89 -12.87
N THR A 561 -1.91 -27.32 -12.30
CA THR A 561 -0.59 -26.73 -11.93
C THR A 561 0.43 -27.89 -11.74
N GLN A 562 1.65 -27.59 -11.23
CA GLN A 562 2.63 -28.50 -10.60
C GLN A 562 3.60 -29.26 -11.53
N ARG A 563 4.91 -29.40 -11.19
CA ARG A 563 5.77 -28.59 -10.28
C ARG A 563 7.26 -28.83 -10.60
N GLU A 564 8.11 -28.06 -9.93
CA GLU A 564 9.53 -28.32 -9.61
C GLU A 564 10.57 -28.41 -10.73
N SER A 565 11.49 -27.44 -10.69
CA SER A 565 12.79 -27.45 -11.34
C SER A 565 13.88 -27.93 -10.37
N ALA A 566 14.77 -28.79 -10.84
CA ALA A 566 16.04 -29.07 -10.19
C ALA A 566 17.15 -29.17 -11.26
N GLN A 567 18.29 -28.54 -11.01
CA GLN A 567 19.49 -28.71 -11.84
C GLN A 567 20.15 -30.06 -11.54
N PRO A 568 21.04 -30.53 -12.43
CA PRO A 568 22.39 -30.73 -11.93
C PRO A 568 23.48 -30.08 -12.80
N ARG A 569 24.66 -29.90 -12.18
CA ARG A 569 25.89 -29.45 -12.84
C ARG A 569 26.53 -30.57 -13.67
N ARG A 570 27.54 -30.19 -14.46
CA ARG A 570 28.43 -31.07 -15.25
C ARG A 570 28.85 -32.36 -14.52
N SER A 571 28.86 -33.47 -15.24
CA SER A 571 29.77 -34.60 -15.01
C SER A 571 30.37 -35.09 -16.34
N SER A 572 31.49 -35.81 -16.27
CA SER A 572 32.26 -36.28 -17.43
C SER A 572 31.90 -37.70 -17.84
N SER A 573 32.21 -38.01 -19.09
CA SER A 573 32.06 -39.29 -19.80
C SER A 573 32.39 -40.57 -19.02
N SER A 574 31.49 -41.56 -19.08
CA SER A 574 31.87 -42.97 -19.12
C SER A 574 30.83 -43.83 -19.89
N ILE A 575 31.37 -44.84 -20.57
CA ILE A 575 30.78 -45.69 -21.63
C ILE A 575 29.62 -46.59 -21.14
N LEU A 576 28.64 -46.87 -22.01
CA LEU A 576 27.71 -48.02 -21.88
C LEU A 576 27.61 -48.82 -23.20
N PRO A 577 27.52 -50.17 -23.15
CA PRO A 577 27.23 -51.04 -24.30
C PRO A 577 25.71 -51.16 -24.59
N PRO A 578 25.29 -51.71 -25.75
CA PRO A 578 23.99 -51.39 -26.35
C PRO A 578 22.84 -52.40 -26.11
N GLY A 579 21.59 -51.89 -26.23
CA GLY A 579 20.35 -52.67 -26.35
C GLY A 579 19.27 -51.87 -27.11
N VAL A 580 18.50 -52.55 -27.97
CA VAL A 580 17.62 -51.99 -29.04
C VAL A 580 16.42 -52.95 -29.24
N PRO A 581 15.20 -52.57 -29.70
CA PRO A 581 14.71 -51.26 -30.19
C PRO A 581 13.43 -50.72 -29.50
N GLY A 582 13.09 -49.46 -29.79
CA GLY A 582 11.73 -48.90 -29.66
C GLY A 582 11.45 -47.85 -30.75
N LYS A 583 10.39 -48.02 -31.55
CA LYS A 583 10.03 -47.09 -32.65
C LYS A 583 9.03 -46.02 -32.17
N GLY A 584 9.30 -44.75 -32.46
CA GLY A 584 8.41 -43.64 -32.08
C GLY A 584 8.83 -42.30 -32.70
N GLY A 585 8.97 -42.23 -34.03
CA GLY A 585 9.45 -41.03 -34.71
C GLY A 585 8.38 -39.93 -34.86
N VAL A 586 8.69 -38.71 -34.39
CA VAL A 586 7.90 -37.50 -34.65
C VAL A 586 8.68 -36.58 -35.58
N THR A 587 8.20 -36.39 -36.81
CA THR A 587 8.82 -35.49 -37.78
C THR A 587 8.69 -34.03 -37.29
N PRO A 588 9.79 -33.29 -37.06
CA PRO A 588 9.72 -31.99 -36.43
C PRO A 588 9.31 -30.90 -37.44
N ARG A 589 8.32 -30.08 -37.06
CA ARG A 589 7.76 -29.04 -37.94
C ARG A 589 8.76 -27.90 -38.18
N LYS A 590 8.86 -27.43 -39.42
CA LYS A 590 9.64 -26.25 -39.81
C LYS A 590 8.87 -24.96 -39.50
N CYS A 591 9.56 -23.90 -39.09
CA CYS A 591 8.99 -22.57 -38.92
C CYS A 591 8.57 -22.01 -40.29
N ALA A 592 7.30 -21.61 -40.42
CA ALA A 592 6.72 -21.16 -41.69
C ALA A 592 7.32 -19.84 -42.23
N ASN A 593 8.09 -19.10 -41.43
CA ASN A 593 8.69 -17.83 -41.84
C ASN A 593 10.14 -17.97 -42.32
N CYS A 594 10.89 -19.00 -41.88
CA CYS A 594 12.32 -19.14 -42.18
C CYS A 594 12.79 -20.57 -42.54
N GLY A 595 11.88 -21.55 -42.58
CA GLY A 595 12.18 -22.93 -42.96
C GLY A 595 13.00 -23.77 -41.95
N LYS A 596 13.57 -23.16 -40.90
CA LYS A 596 14.33 -23.88 -39.87
C LYS A 596 13.43 -24.59 -38.86
N VAL A 597 13.93 -25.69 -38.30
CA VAL A 597 13.30 -26.44 -37.20
C VAL A 597 13.74 -25.83 -35.86
N GLY A 598 12.93 -25.98 -34.80
CA GLY A 598 13.33 -25.67 -33.42
C GLY A 598 12.71 -24.41 -32.79
N HIS A 599 11.85 -23.68 -33.51
CA HIS A 599 11.08 -22.57 -32.93
C HIS A 599 9.70 -22.43 -33.59
N ILE A 600 8.77 -21.80 -32.87
CA ILE A 600 7.39 -21.56 -33.31
C ILE A 600 7.25 -20.29 -34.16
N LYS A 601 6.21 -20.27 -35.03
CA LYS A 601 5.97 -19.28 -36.11
C LYS A 601 5.97 -17.80 -35.68
N THR A 602 5.73 -17.51 -34.40
CA THR A 602 5.52 -16.15 -33.87
C THR A 602 6.66 -15.63 -32.98
N ASN A 603 7.67 -16.43 -32.63
CA ASN A 603 8.73 -15.96 -31.74
C ASN A 603 9.69 -15.02 -32.49
N LYS A 604 9.57 -13.71 -32.24
CA LYS A 604 10.43 -12.67 -32.85
C LYS A 604 11.91 -12.81 -32.52
N GLN A 605 12.29 -13.30 -31.34
CA GLN A 605 13.69 -13.42 -30.94
C GLN A 605 14.39 -14.61 -31.60
N LEU A 606 13.72 -15.75 -31.70
CA LEU A 606 14.30 -17.02 -32.17
C LEU A 606 14.21 -17.26 -33.69
N CYS A 607 13.41 -16.46 -34.42
CA CYS A 607 13.31 -16.56 -35.87
C CYS A 607 14.30 -15.59 -36.56
N PRO A 608 15.31 -16.07 -37.31
CA PRO A 608 16.33 -15.21 -37.93
C PRO A 608 15.78 -14.14 -38.90
N LEU A 609 14.59 -14.36 -39.45
CA LEU A 609 13.89 -13.43 -40.35
C LEU A 609 13.00 -12.41 -39.60
N LEU A 610 12.77 -12.59 -38.29
CA LEU A 610 12.01 -11.65 -37.46
C LEU A 610 12.90 -10.84 -36.49
N ASN A 611 14.08 -11.35 -36.15
CA ASN A 611 15.10 -10.63 -35.36
C ASN A 611 16.10 -9.83 -36.23
N GLY A 612 15.95 -9.85 -37.56
CA GLY A 612 16.79 -9.12 -38.51
C GLY A 612 18.13 -9.77 -38.89
N GLN A 613 18.44 -10.97 -38.39
CA GLN A 613 19.71 -11.68 -38.66
C GLN A 613 19.79 -12.33 -40.05
N ARG A 614 18.69 -12.39 -40.82
CA ARG A 614 18.62 -12.87 -42.22
C ARG A 614 17.63 -12.02 -43.00
N LYS A 615 17.95 -11.67 -44.25
CA LYS A 615 17.05 -10.92 -45.16
C LYS A 615 16.20 -11.89 -45.99
N GLN A 616 15.13 -11.37 -46.59
CA GLN A 616 14.12 -12.19 -47.24
C GLN A 616 14.65 -12.88 -48.51
N ASP A 617 15.53 -12.20 -49.25
CA ASP A 617 16.17 -12.70 -50.48
C ASP A 617 17.10 -13.89 -50.24
N ASP A 618 17.68 -13.99 -49.03
CA ASP A 618 18.60 -15.08 -48.64
C ASP A 618 17.92 -16.47 -48.68
N THR A 619 16.59 -16.53 -48.74
CA THR A 619 15.81 -17.78 -48.78
C THR A 619 15.84 -18.50 -50.13
N SER A 620 16.27 -17.82 -51.20
CA SER A 620 16.25 -18.34 -52.57
C SER A 620 17.48 -19.17 -52.96
N ARG A 621 18.62 -18.99 -52.26
CA ARG A 621 19.92 -19.58 -52.64
C ARG A 621 20.16 -21.00 -52.14
N ASP A 622 19.48 -21.43 -51.07
CA ASP A 622 19.68 -22.76 -50.44
C ASP A 622 19.04 -23.93 -51.25
N ALA A 623 18.42 -23.66 -52.41
CA ALA A 623 17.55 -24.61 -53.12
C ALA A 623 18.07 -25.11 -54.49
N ASN A 624 19.07 -24.48 -55.10
CA ASN A 624 19.57 -24.83 -56.44
C ASN A 624 21.08 -24.56 -56.58
N ALA A 625 21.93 -25.48 -56.07
CA ALA A 625 23.39 -25.42 -56.23
C ALA A 625 24.08 -26.80 -56.19
N SER A 626 23.40 -27.87 -56.61
CA SER A 626 24.00 -29.22 -56.72
C SER A 626 24.33 -29.57 -58.18
N ALA A 627 25.13 -28.72 -58.85
CA ALA A 627 25.56 -28.92 -60.23
C ALA A 627 26.88 -28.20 -60.54
N ALA A 628 27.72 -28.85 -61.35
CA ALA A 628 28.93 -28.35 -62.02
C ALA A 628 30.11 -27.84 -61.15
N ALA A 629 31.31 -28.31 -61.49
CA ALA A 629 32.59 -27.74 -61.06
C ALA A 629 33.27 -27.05 -62.26
N GLY A 630 34.08 -26.00 -62.03
CA GLY A 630 34.78 -25.31 -63.12
C GLY A 630 35.62 -24.09 -62.72
N ASN A 631 36.92 -24.33 -62.51
CA ASN A 631 38.09 -23.50 -62.80
C ASN A 631 38.08 -21.93 -62.77
N SER A 632 39.15 -21.41 -62.12
CA SER A 632 40.04 -20.30 -62.54
C SER A 632 39.57 -18.82 -62.60
N ASP A 633 40.33 -18.00 -61.85
CA ASP A 633 41.06 -16.78 -62.29
C ASP A 633 40.43 -15.35 -62.36
N ASN A 634 40.96 -14.51 -61.45
CA ASN A 634 41.65 -13.22 -61.69
C ASN A 634 40.96 -11.81 -61.72
N ILE A 635 41.81 -10.81 -61.40
CA ILE A 635 41.76 -9.34 -61.67
C ILE A 635 40.97 -8.39 -60.72
N ILE A 636 41.69 -7.91 -59.70
CA ILE A 636 42.13 -6.50 -59.46
C ILE A 636 41.18 -5.34 -59.83
N LYS A 637 40.85 -4.47 -58.85
CA LYS A 637 41.21 -3.02 -58.88
C LYS A 637 41.08 -2.28 -57.53
N GLU A 638 41.83 -1.19 -57.41
CA GLU A 638 42.03 -0.36 -56.21
C GLU A 638 41.35 1.01 -56.32
N SER A 639 41.17 1.69 -55.18
CA SER A 639 41.47 3.13 -55.05
C SER A 639 41.56 3.55 -53.57
N GLN A 640 42.65 4.21 -53.18
CA GLN A 640 42.86 4.79 -51.84
C GLN A 640 42.48 6.28 -51.80
N LEU A 641 42.31 6.88 -50.61
CA LEU A 641 43.12 8.02 -50.12
C LEU A 641 42.72 8.45 -48.68
N THR A 642 43.52 9.32 -48.04
CA THR A 642 43.65 9.47 -46.57
C THR A 642 43.81 10.93 -46.10
N PRO A 643 43.72 11.23 -44.77
CA PRO A 643 43.65 12.60 -44.20
C PRO A 643 45.04 13.21 -43.88
N PRO A 644 45.14 14.35 -43.18
CA PRO A 644 45.25 14.40 -41.69
C PRO A 644 44.25 15.43 -41.07
N ASP A 645 44.30 16.00 -39.86
CA ASP A 645 45.24 16.11 -38.70
C ASP A 645 44.39 16.56 -37.45
N ALA A 646 44.80 16.83 -36.18
CA ALA A 646 46.07 16.86 -35.41
C ALA A 646 45.76 16.76 -33.87
N GLN A 647 46.73 17.06 -32.99
CA GLN A 647 46.60 17.36 -31.54
C GLN A 647 47.40 18.66 -31.18
N PRO A 648 47.57 19.17 -29.93
CA PRO A 648 47.92 18.48 -28.66
C PRO A 648 46.73 18.18 -27.74
#